data_AF-A0A388T6G3-F1
#
_entry.id   AF-A0A388T6G3-F1
#
_cell.length_a   1.000
_cell.length_b   1.000
_cell.length_c   1.000
_cell.angle_alpha   90.00
_cell.angle_beta   90.00
_cell.angle_gamma   90.00
#
_symmetry.space_group_name_H-M   'P 1'
#
loop_
_entity.id
_entity.type
_entity.pdbx_description
1 polymer ?
#
loop_
_entity_poly.entity_id
_entity_poly.type
_entity_poly.pdbx_seq_one_letter_code
_entity_poly.pdbx_strand_id
1 'polypeptide(L)'
;MRHSRSRRLAAFTTALAATPWALAAVPAQAVTGPAVAGSSYAFTARVEIGEGEDRRACSGALVDARWVLTAASCFTGGLAELAPGKPAEKTVATIGRADLTSTGGHVSEIVDLVPRAGRDLVMARLAAPAAGITPVKISATPAGQGETVTVAGYGRTKTEWVPDKLHTAGFTVGAVTDTGLDIVGKTAGDAICKGDTGGPLLRDSNGTPELVAVASRSRQGGCFGQDPAETRTDAIAARADSTSLGSRLGTGQQLLPGDMLASATNRLTMQTDGDLVIASSAGKVLWSTGTGGNPGATARFTGTGALQVVASDGTVLWQTGTTAPGGYVRLQDRGNLVVYDAQDRSQWSSGTAVRHDYNGDGRSDLASWYEYPDQHDAVHTFLADQDGTLKAPFTAWSRTVPGWDPSLMKITTGDYNGDGRGDLAVAYQYTAGVKLWTWTATSDGRFNAPFSSWEGDWQLDRMTLHSGDFDGDGRDDIAAWYRYTEGNKLWTFPADAQGGFTAPSVSWSTSSWDVTNCKFAVGDFDADGRDDLAVLYRYSDGSVKIWSFPASAAGGFGNPVESWTSTSWGDWARTDFHAGDFDGDGRDDVATWYDYADGSDAIHVFAGASTEDGTFQAPRTAWNAVAGRFTRSSMKLLAGDFDGDGRDDLATVYGYADSTVKMFTWTVKPDGTFNEPAAGWHSPAGGWFTRTQVFGRYN
;
A
#
# COMPACT_ATOMS: atom_id res chain seq x y z
N MET A 1 -63.35 68.31 67.45
CA MET A 1 -62.97 68.87 66.13
C MET A 1 -61.49 68.62 65.90
N ARG A 2 -61.15 68.04 64.74
CA ARG A 2 -59.88 68.11 64.00
C ARG A 2 -58.53 67.76 64.69
N HIS A 3 -57.98 66.67 64.18
CA HIS A 3 -56.58 66.39 63.78
C HIS A 3 -55.45 66.20 64.81
N SER A 4 -55.12 64.90 64.95
CA SER A 4 -53.84 64.21 65.12
C SER A 4 -52.52 64.99 65.04
N ARG A 5 -51.69 64.79 66.07
CA ARG A 5 -50.20 64.60 66.12
C ARG A 5 -49.92 64.30 67.62
N SER A 6 -49.04 63.42 68.08
CA SER A 6 -47.84 62.78 67.56
C SER A 6 -47.61 61.46 68.31
N ARG A 7 -47.12 60.42 67.63
CA ARG A 7 -46.88 59.08 68.21
C ARG A 7 -45.40 58.90 68.59
N ARG A 8 -45.20 58.70 69.89
CA ARG A 8 -44.46 57.63 70.58
C ARG A 8 -43.33 56.86 69.87
N LEU A 9 -42.25 56.80 70.65
CA LEU A 9 -41.38 55.68 71.04
C LEU A 9 -40.13 55.34 70.23
N ALA A 10 -39.04 55.30 71.00
CA ALA A 10 -37.69 54.88 70.69
C ALA A 10 -37.55 53.35 70.57
N ALA A 11 -36.56 52.89 69.79
CA ALA A 11 -35.65 51.79 70.15
C ALA A 11 -34.53 51.66 69.10
N PHE A 12 -33.33 51.36 69.60
CA PHE A 12 -32.08 51.06 68.89
C PHE A 12 -32.22 49.96 67.83
N THR A 13 -31.50 50.08 66.71
CA THR A 13 -31.00 48.93 65.94
C THR A 13 -29.68 49.25 65.23
N THR A 14 -28.83 48.23 65.25
CA THR A 14 -27.45 48.08 64.82
C THR A 14 -27.26 48.11 63.30
N ALA A 15 -26.10 48.61 62.87
CA ALA A 15 -25.63 48.63 61.49
C ALA A 15 -25.48 47.22 60.90
N LEU A 16 -26.06 47.00 59.71
CA LEU A 16 -25.65 45.97 58.76
C LEU A 16 -25.16 46.65 57.48
N ALA A 17 -23.93 46.32 57.10
CA ALA A 17 -23.34 46.67 55.82
C ALA A 17 -24.07 45.93 54.69
N ALA A 18 -24.62 46.68 53.74
CA ALA A 18 -25.10 46.13 52.47
C ALA A 18 -23.91 46.05 51.50
N THR A 19 -23.42 44.83 51.25
CA THR A 19 -22.55 44.51 50.13
C THR A 19 -23.35 44.61 48.83
N PRO A 20 -22.87 45.35 47.80
CA PRO A 20 -23.45 45.23 46.48
C PRO A 20 -23.00 43.89 45.88
N TRP A 21 -23.95 43.00 45.61
CA TRP A 21 -23.74 41.87 44.71
C TRP A 21 -23.45 42.44 43.31
N ALA A 22 -22.17 42.46 42.95
CA ALA A 22 -21.77 42.53 41.56
C ALA A 22 -22.21 41.23 40.89
N LEU A 23 -23.31 41.26 40.14
CA LEU A 23 -23.57 40.26 39.11
C LEU A 23 -22.44 40.39 38.09
N ALA A 24 -21.38 39.59 38.25
CA ALA A 24 -20.42 39.36 37.19
C ALA A 24 -21.17 38.65 36.07
N ALA A 25 -21.56 39.40 35.04
CA ALA A 25 -21.96 38.81 33.78
C ALA A 25 -20.76 38.03 33.24
N VAL A 26 -20.85 36.70 33.26
CA VAL A 26 -19.87 35.84 32.58
C VAL A 26 -20.10 36.02 31.08
N PRO A 27 -19.09 36.43 30.28
CA PRO A 27 -19.29 36.59 28.85
C PRO A 27 -19.40 35.21 28.18
N ALA A 28 -20.44 35.04 27.35
CA ALA A 28 -20.63 33.87 26.50
C ALA A 28 -19.70 33.92 25.27
N GLN A 29 -19.28 32.74 24.78
CA GLN A 29 -18.08 32.52 23.97
C GLN A 29 -18.34 31.70 22.67
N ALA A 30 -17.65 32.09 21.58
CA ALA A 30 -17.28 31.47 20.28
C ALA A 30 -17.18 29.94 20.10
N VAL A 31 -16.67 29.40 18.95
CA VAL A 31 -15.57 28.38 18.97
C VAL A 31 -14.32 29.09 19.51
N THR A 32 -14.52 29.56 20.72
CA THR A 32 -13.76 30.36 21.66
C THR A 32 -14.32 30.02 23.03
N GLY A 33 -15.05 28.90 23.17
CA GLY A 33 -15.32 28.31 24.46
C GLY A 33 -14.00 28.03 25.17
N PRO A 34 -14.05 27.55 26.43
CA PRO A 34 -12.86 27.43 27.24
C PRO A 34 -11.77 26.68 26.48
N ALA A 35 -10.55 27.21 26.54
CA ALA A 35 -9.40 26.48 26.04
C ALA A 35 -9.42 25.08 26.66
N VAL A 36 -9.26 24.06 25.83
CA VAL A 36 -9.28 22.68 26.29
C VAL A 36 -8.11 22.49 27.26
N ALA A 37 -8.41 22.00 28.46
CA ALA A 37 -7.40 21.67 29.45
C ALA A 37 -6.96 20.21 29.31
N GLY A 38 -5.67 19.93 29.47
CA GLY A 38 -5.15 18.55 29.46
C GLY A 38 -5.15 17.90 28.08
N SER A 39 -5.54 16.62 28.02
CA SER A 39 -5.46 15.77 26.81
C SER A 39 -6.82 15.49 26.14
N SER A 40 -7.89 16.15 26.57
CA SER A 40 -9.19 16.03 25.90
C SER A 40 -9.08 16.44 24.43
N TYR A 41 -9.73 15.69 23.54
CA TYR A 41 -9.70 15.92 22.08
C TYR A 41 -8.29 15.95 21.46
N ALA A 42 -7.32 15.21 22.03
CA ALA A 42 -5.95 15.14 21.54
C ALA A 42 -5.83 14.70 20.06
N PHE A 43 -6.84 14.04 19.50
CA PHE A 43 -6.91 13.71 18.07
C PHE A 43 -7.09 14.95 17.17
N THR A 44 -7.42 16.13 17.70
CA THR A 44 -7.63 17.34 16.89
C THR A 44 -6.29 17.84 16.34
N ALA A 45 -6.23 17.96 15.02
CA ALA A 45 -5.05 18.38 14.28
C ALA A 45 -5.11 19.87 13.93
N ARG A 46 -3.96 20.54 14.00
CA ARG A 46 -3.67 21.81 13.31
C ARG A 46 -3.02 21.45 11.98
N VAL A 47 -3.62 21.86 10.87
CA VAL A 47 -3.11 21.60 9.52
C VAL A 47 -2.60 22.91 8.93
N GLU A 48 -1.29 23.02 8.73
CA GLU A 48 -0.64 24.20 8.15
C GLU A 48 -0.23 23.91 6.71
N ILE A 49 -0.67 24.77 5.77
CA ILE A 49 -0.51 24.60 4.33
C ILE A 49 0.28 25.79 3.80
N GLY A 50 1.37 25.51 3.09
CA GLY A 50 2.31 26.51 2.61
C GLY A 50 3.35 26.92 3.65
N GLU A 51 4.24 27.82 3.26
CA GLU A 51 5.31 28.36 4.11
C GLU A 51 5.30 29.90 4.05
N GLY A 52 5.95 30.55 5.02
CA GLY A 52 6.09 32.02 5.04
C GLY A 52 4.81 32.76 5.42
N GLU A 53 4.63 33.96 4.86
CA GLU A 53 3.53 34.88 5.20
C GLU A 53 2.17 34.45 4.60
N ASP A 54 2.19 33.69 3.50
CA ASP A 54 1.00 33.19 2.81
C ASP A 54 0.45 31.88 3.40
N ARG A 55 1.10 31.36 4.46
CA ARG A 55 0.70 30.11 5.09
C ARG A 55 -0.75 30.17 5.55
N ARG A 56 -1.49 29.10 5.26
CA ARG A 56 -2.88 28.91 5.67
C ARG A 56 -2.93 27.90 6.78
N ALA A 57 -3.87 28.07 7.70
CA ALA A 57 -4.13 27.12 8.75
C ALA A 57 -5.57 26.63 8.68
N CYS A 58 -5.74 25.34 8.92
CA CYS A 58 -6.99 24.63 9.09
C CYS A 58 -6.92 23.78 10.35
N SER A 59 -8.06 23.18 10.69
CA SER A 59 -8.19 22.16 11.71
C SER A 59 -8.48 20.80 11.06
N GLY A 60 -8.37 19.73 11.81
CA GLY A 60 -8.61 18.36 11.34
C GLY A 60 -8.78 17.40 12.50
N ALA A 61 -9.00 16.13 12.21
CA ALA A 61 -9.03 15.09 13.23
C ALA A 61 -8.29 13.83 12.79
N LEU A 62 -7.41 13.32 13.66
CA LEU A 62 -6.77 12.02 13.50
C LEU A 62 -7.84 10.93 13.62
N VAL A 63 -8.10 10.21 12.52
CA VAL A 63 -9.10 9.12 12.42
C VAL A 63 -8.46 7.74 12.32
N ASP A 64 -7.16 7.70 12.00
CA ASP A 64 -6.28 6.54 12.08
C ASP A 64 -4.86 7.03 12.42
N ALA A 65 -3.96 6.15 12.90
CA ALA A 65 -2.59 6.52 13.25
C ALA A 65 -1.85 7.28 12.12
N ARG A 66 -2.20 7.07 10.85
CA ARG A 66 -1.61 7.79 9.71
C ARG A 66 -2.55 8.76 8.99
N TRP A 67 -3.81 8.90 9.41
CA TRP A 67 -4.80 9.66 8.64
C TRP A 67 -5.47 10.76 9.45
N VAL A 68 -5.39 11.98 8.92
CA VAL A 68 -6.15 13.14 9.39
C VAL A 68 -7.31 13.40 8.42
N LEU A 69 -8.53 13.42 8.93
CA LEU A 69 -9.71 13.86 8.18
C LEU A 69 -9.86 15.37 8.34
N THR A 70 -9.99 16.09 7.23
CA THR A 70 -10.16 17.55 7.19
C THR A 70 -10.98 17.95 5.95
N ALA A 71 -11.16 19.25 5.74
CA ALA A 71 -11.90 19.77 4.58
C ALA A 71 -10.97 19.85 3.35
N ALA A 72 -11.48 19.46 2.18
CA ALA A 72 -10.74 19.54 0.91
C ALA A 72 -10.42 21.00 0.54
N SER A 73 -11.31 21.91 0.90
CA SER A 73 -11.19 23.36 0.71
C SER A 73 -10.00 24.00 1.41
N CYS A 74 -9.44 23.33 2.43
CA CYS A 74 -8.19 23.77 3.05
C CYS A 74 -7.04 23.82 2.03
N PHE A 75 -6.98 22.85 1.12
CA PHE A 75 -5.90 22.71 0.15
C PHE A 75 -6.11 23.60 -1.08
N THR A 76 -7.35 23.72 -1.55
CA THR A 76 -7.67 24.51 -2.75
C THR A 76 -7.90 26.00 -2.45
N GLY A 77 -8.09 26.38 -1.18
CA GLY A 77 -8.44 27.75 -0.78
C GLY A 77 -9.87 28.14 -1.16
N GLY A 78 -10.72 27.16 -1.49
CA GLY A 78 -12.08 27.36 -1.97
C GLY A 78 -12.82 26.05 -2.18
N LEU A 79 -13.84 26.05 -3.03
CA LEU A 79 -14.68 24.86 -3.28
C LEU A 79 -14.36 24.18 -4.62
N ALA A 80 -13.21 24.51 -5.20
CA ALA A 80 -12.69 23.76 -6.33
C ALA A 80 -12.44 22.31 -5.89
N GLU A 81 -12.69 21.39 -6.80
CA GLU A 81 -12.41 19.97 -6.58
C GLU A 81 -10.91 19.78 -6.33
N LEU A 82 -10.59 19.05 -5.27
CA LEU A 82 -9.22 18.74 -4.89
C LEU A 82 -8.77 17.52 -5.69
N ALA A 83 -7.66 17.63 -6.41
CA ALA A 83 -7.05 16.47 -7.05
C ALA A 83 -6.45 15.52 -5.98
N PRO A 84 -6.58 14.20 -6.15
CA PRO A 84 -5.86 13.23 -5.33
C PRO A 84 -4.34 13.34 -5.54
N GLY A 85 -3.57 12.94 -4.53
CA GLY A 85 -2.11 12.82 -4.61
C GLY A 85 -1.38 13.69 -3.60
N LYS A 86 -0.09 13.90 -3.84
CA LYS A 86 0.76 14.77 -3.00
C LYS A 86 0.17 16.19 -2.94
N PRO A 87 0.12 16.83 -1.74
CA PRO A 87 -0.26 18.24 -1.63
C PRO A 87 0.58 19.14 -2.55
N ALA A 88 -0.09 20.09 -3.22
CA ALA A 88 0.57 21.07 -4.10
C ALA A 88 1.53 22.01 -3.33
N GLU A 89 1.19 22.30 -2.08
CA GLU A 89 2.03 23.07 -1.16
C GLU A 89 2.46 22.17 0.00
N LYS A 90 3.67 22.41 0.52
CA LYS A 90 4.14 21.71 1.72
C LYS A 90 3.12 21.88 2.84
N THR A 91 2.72 20.76 3.43
CA THR A 91 1.68 20.73 4.45
C THR A 91 2.17 19.98 5.67
N VAL A 92 1.98 20.55 6.85
CA VAL A 92 2.37 19.95 8.14
C VAL A 92 1.15 19.83 9.04
N ALA A 93 0.96 18.66 9.62
CA ALA A 93 -0.05 18.42 10.64
C ALA A 93 0.61 18.33 12.02
N THR A 94 0.07 19.08 12.99
CA THR A 94 0.40 18.98 14.41
C THR A 94 -0.80 18.39 15.16
N ILE A 95 -0.63 17.24 15.81
CA ILE A 95 -1.69 16.50 16.51
C ILE A 95 -1.28 16.28 17.97
N GLY A 96 -2.25 16.17 18.88
CA GLY A 96 -1.98 15.82 20.28
C GLY A 96 -1.64 16.99 21.19
N ARG A 97 -1.92 18.24 20.78
CA ARG A 97 -1.53 19.45 21.51
C ARG A 97 -2.73 20.34 21.81
N ALA A 98 -3.19 20.38 23.07
CA ALA A 98 -4.15 21.41 23.49
C ALA A 98 -3.54 22.83 23.48
N ASP A 99 -2.21 22.93 23.59
CA ASP A 99 -1.42 24.15 23.45
C ASP A 99 -0.27 23.90 22.45
N LEU A 100 -0.28 24.58 21.31
CA LEU A 100 0.66 24.40 20.21
C LEU A 100 2.09 24.81 20.57
N THR A 101 2.28 25.61 21.64
CA THR A 101 3.60 25.97 22.15
C THR A 101 4.28 24.82 22.92
N SER A 102 3.52 23.79 23.29
CA SER A 102 4.08 22.60 23.93
C SER A 102 4.83 21.71 22.93
N THR A 103 5.77 20.91 23.43
CA THR A 103 6.61 20.01 22.61
C THR A 103 6.07 18.58 22.50
N GLY A 104 4.94 18.26 23.15
CA GLY A 104 4.31 16.94 23.10
C GLY A 104 3.58 16.66 21.78
N GLY A 105 2.86 15.55 21.70
CA GLY A 105 2.09 15.18 20.52
C GLY A 105 2.95 14.72 19.34
N HIS A 106 2.44 14.91 18.12
CA HIS A 106 3.04 14.45 16.87
C HIS A 106 3.05 15.56 15.83
N VAL A 107 4.15 15.72 15.11
CA VAL A 107 4.29 16.66 14.00
C VAL A 107 4.78 15.89 12.80
N SER A 108 4.05 15.96 11.68
CA SER A 108 4.39 15.21 10.48
C SER A 108 3.95 15.95 9.22
N GLU A 109 4.71 15.80 8.14
CA GLU A 109 4.26 16.25 6.82
C GLU A 109 3.07 15.42 6.35
N ILE A 110 2.16 16.06 5.61
CA ILE A 110 1.13 15.38 4.85
C ILE A 110 1.71 15.07 3.46
N VAL A 111 1.72 13.79 3.10
CA VAL A 111 2.39 13.29 1.88
C VAL A 111 1.41 12.85 0.81
N ASP A 112 0.14 12.66 1.15
CA ASP A 112 -0.89 12.22 0.21
C ASP A 112 -2.29 12.70 0.62
N LEU A 113 -3.13 12.99 -0.37
CA LEU A 113 -4.50 13.45 -0.24
C LEU A 113 -5.45 12.50 -0.95
N VAL A 114 -6.48 12.04 -0.24
CA VAL A 114 -7.56 11.19 -0.76
C VAL A 114 -8.87 11.94 -0.59
N PRO A 115 -9.25 12.78 -1.57
CA PRO A 115 -10.48 13.55 -1.53
C PRO A 115 -11.69 12.62 -1.64
N ARG A 116 -12.77 12.97 -0.95
CA ARG A 116 -14.06 12.31 -1.11
C ARG A 116 -14.86 13.03 -2.18
N ALA A 117 -15.09 12.38 -3.31
CA ALA A 117 -15.86 12.96 -4.41
C ALA A 117 -17.24 13.47 -3.92
N GLY A 118 -17.61 14.67 -4.37
CA GLY A 118 -18.88 15.30 -4.01
C GLY A 118 -18.99 15.83 -2.57
N ARG A 119 -17.93 15.75 -1.74
CA ARG A 119 -17.89 16.32 -0.38
C ARG A 119 -16.68 17.23 -0.19
N ASP A 120 -16.84 18.27 0.62
CA ASP A 120 -15.71 19.08 1.10
C ASP A 120 -14.96 18.33 2.22
N LEU A 121 -14.37 17.19 1.86
CA LEU A 121 -13.78 16.22 2.79
C LEU A 121 -12.58 15.54 2.13
N VAL A 122 -11.48 15.40 2.87
CA VAL A 122 -10.27 14.74 2.40
C VAL A 122 -9.62 13.98 3.55
N MET A 123 -9.14 12.77 3.27
CA MET A 123 -8.19 12.09 4.13
C MET A 123 -6.77 12.52 3.74
N ALA A 124 -6.03 13.02 4.70
CA ALA A 124 -4.64 13.48 4.54
C ALA A 124 -3.69 12.51 5.26
N ARG A 125 -2.79 11.88 4.49
CA ARG A 125 -1.85 10.87 5.00
C ARG A 125 -0.62 11.52 5.61
N LEU A 126 -0.28 11.14 6.83
CA LEU A 126 0.94 11.54 7.53
C LEU A 126 2.15 10.74 7.02
N ALA A 127 3.30 11.40 6.89
CA ALA A 127 4.58 10.73 6.56
C ALA A 127 4.96 9.67 7.60
N ALA A 128 4.70 9.96 8.88
CA ALA A 128 4.95 9.07 10.01
C ALA A 128 3.69 8.88 10.85
N PRO A 129 3.46 7.68 11.42
CA PRO A 129 2.29 7.43 12.25
C PRO A 129 2.36 8.25 13.55
N ALA A 130 1.22 8.82 13.94
CA ALA A 130 1.02 9.55 15.19
C ALA A 130 0.91 8.59 16.39
N ALA A 131 1.99 7.85 16.66
CA ALA A 131 2.03 6.84 17.71
C ALA A 131 1.72 7.45 19.09
N GLY A 132 0.90 6.74 19.88
CA GLY A 132 0.51 7.17 21.23
C GLY A 132 -0.62 8.18 21.32
N ILE A 133 -1.19 8.62 20.18
CA ILE A 133 -2.39 9.45 20.15
C ILE A 133 -3.57 8.59 19.70
N THR A 134 -4.59 8.45 20.55
CA THR A 134 -5.81 7.70 20.21
C THR A 134 -6.61 8.45 19.13
N PRO A 135 -6.83 7.87 17.94
CA PRO A 135 -7.67 8.48 16.91
C PRO A 135 -9.14 8.56 17.33
N VAL A 136 -9.88 9.53 16.77
CA VAL A 136 -11.34 9.60 16.94
C VAL A 136 -12.02 8.64 15.97
N LYS A 137 -12.97 7.88 16.47
CA LYS A 137 -13.80 6.99 15.65
C LYS A 137 -14.76 7.82 14.78
N ILE A 138 -14.79 7.54 13.48
CA ILE A 138 -15.83 8.04 12.58
C ILE A 138 -17.16 7.37 12.91
N SER A 139 -18.20 8.16 13.15
CA SER A 139 -19.53 7.62 13.42
C SER A 139 -20.10 6.96 12.17
N ALA A 140 -20.70 5.79 12.34
CA ALA A 140 -21.32 5.05 11.23
C ALA A 140 -22.61 5.70 10.73
N THR A 141 -23.21 6.59 11.53
CA THR A 141 -24.45 7.29 11.20
C THR A 141 -24.24 8.79 11.24
N PRO A 142 -24.91 9.56 10.35
CA PRO A 142 -24.85 11.01 10.39
C PRO A 142 -25.46 11.56 11.68
N ALA A 143 -25.13 12.82 12.00
CA ALA A 143 -25.81 13.57 13.04
C ALA A 143 -27.28 13.79 12.67
N GLY A 144 -28.18 13.62 13.64
CA GLY A 144 -29.61 13.85 13.45
C GLY A 144 -29.96 15.34 13.49
N GLN A 145 -31.00 15.75 12.77
CA GLN A 145 -31.54 17.11 12.90
C GLN A 145 -31.95 17.40 14.35
N GLY A 146 -31.53 18.55 14.88
CA GLY A 146 -31.74 18.97 16.26
C GLY A 146 -30.73 18.42 17.27
N GLU A 147 -29.84 17.53 16.85
CA GLU A 147 -28.76 17.01 17.69
C GLU A 147 -27.79 18.12 18.11
N THR A 148 -27.25 18.03 19.33
CA THR A 148 -26.16 18.90 19.77
C THR A 148 -24.82 18.21 19.54
N VAL A 149 -23.91 18.89 18.84
CA VAL A 149 -22.55 18.44 18.58
C VAL A 149 -21.53 19.44 19.13
N THR A 150 -20.34 18.95 19.46
CA THR A 150 -19.21 19.78 19.89
C THR A 150 -18.24 19.95 18.72
N VAL A 151 -17.93 21.18 18.35
CA VAL A 151 -16.86 21.49 17.38
C VAL A 151 -15.57 21.75 18.14
N ALA A 152 -14.45 21.21 17.66
CA ALA A 152 -13.11 21.55 18.16
C ALA A 152 -12.22 22.12 17.03
N GLY A 153 -11.36 23.08 17.35
CA GLY A 153 -10.49 23.70 16.35
C GLY A 153 -9.46 24.69 16.90
N TYR A 154 -8.50 25.04 16.06
CA TYR A 154 -7.45 26.04 16.31
C TYR A 154 -7.67 27.33 15.51
N GLY A 155 -8.88 27.55 14.99
CA GLY A 155 -9.24 28.77 14.30
C GLY A 155 -9.24 29.97 15.21
N ARG A 156 -9.37 31.14 14.60
CA ARG A 156 -9.41 32.43 15.29
C ARG A 156 -10.44 32.43 16.41
N THR A 157 -10.15 33.20 17.46
CA THR A 157 -11.18 33.51 18.45
C THR A 157 -11.86 34.85 18.17
N LYS A 158 -12.71 35.29 19.10
CA LYS A 158 -13.31 36.63 19.10
C LYS A 158 -12.27 37.72 19.35
N THR A 159 -11.19 37.37 20.06
CA THR A 159 -10.17 38.33 20.54
C THR A 159 -8.77 38.05 20.01
N GLU A 160 -8.55 36.94 19.32
CA GLU A 160 -7.21 36.48 18.94
C GLU A 160 -7.14 36.04 17.48
N TRP A 161 -6.12 36.55 16.77
CA TRP A 161 -5.90 36.32 15.33
C TRP A 161 -5.22 34.98 15.00
N VAL A 162 -4.33 34.49 15.87
CA VAL A 162 -3.71 33.16 15.76
C VAL A 162 -3.66 32.53 17.14
N PRO A 163 -4.69 31.76 17.52
CA PRO A 163 -4.69 31.09 18.81
C PRO A 163 -3.71 29.93 18.84
N ASP A 164 -2.92 29.86 19.91
CA ASP A 164 -2.05 28.70 20.19
C ASP A 164 -2.81 27.56 20.88
N LYS A 165 -4.05 27.79 21.30
CA LYS A 165 -4.83 26.84 22.10
C LYS A 165 -5.98 26.22 21.31
N LEU A 166 -6.24 24.96 21.61
CA LEU A 166 -7.43 24.26 21.13
C LEU A 166 -8.67 24.78 21.85
N HIS A 167 -9.70 25.12 21.08
CA HIS A 167 -10.99 25.58 21.58
C HIS A 167 -12.12 24.64 21.18
N THR A 168 -13.20 24.66 21.96
CA THR A 168 -14.44 23.95 21.63
C THR A 168 -15.67 24.85 21.73
N ALA A 169 -16.75 24.46 21.06
CA ALA A 169 -18.06 25.09 21.15
C ALA A 169 -19.20 24.14 20.80
N GLY A 170 -20.39 24.47 21.31
CA GLY A 170 -21.60 23.69 21.06
C GLY A 170 -22.39 24.19 19.85
N PHE A 171 -22.83 23.28 19.00
CA PHE A 171 -23.66 23.57 17.82
C PHE A 171 -24.90 22.69 17.81
N THR A 172 -25.99 23.21 17.26
CA THR A 172 -27.20 22.44 16.96
C THR A 172 -27.26 22.13 15.47
N VAL A 173 -27.51 20.86 15.13
CA VAL A 173 -27.64 20.37 13.77
C VAL A 173 -28.98 20.82 13.17
N GLY A 174 -28.91 21.45 12.01
CA GLY A 174 -30.04 21.86 11.19
C GLY A 174 -30.40 20.81 10.14
N ALA A 175 -30.56 21.26 8.88
CA ALA A 175 -30.86 20.37 7.77
C ALA A 175 -29.70 19.40 7.52
N VAL A 176 -30.06 18.14 7.22
CA VAL A 176 -29.13 17.07 6.88
C VAL A 176 -29.35 16.70 5.41
N THR A 177 -28.30 16.76 4.61
CA THR A 177 -28.28 16.36 3.21
C THR A 177 -27.43 15.11 3.02
N ASP A 178 -27.36 14.57 1.81
CA ASP A 178 -26.54 13.40 1.51
C ASP A 178 -25.03 13.64 1.73
N THR A 179 -24.58 14.89 1.62
CA THR A 179 -23.14 15.24 1.66
C THR A 179 -22.76 16.18 2.80
N GLY A 180 -23.72 16.89 3.40
CA GLY A 180 -23.43 17.89 4.43
C GLY A 180 -24.53 18.10 5.46
N LEU A 181 -24.18 18.89 6.47
CA LEU A 181 -25.02 19.29 7.59
C LEU A 181 -25.01 20.81 7.69
N ASP A 182 -26.17 21.42 7.87
CA ASP A 182 -26.25 22.78 8.39
C ASP A 182 -26.08 22.72 9.91
N ILE A 183 -25.38 23.70 10.48
CA ILE A 183 -25.19 23.83 11.93
C ILE A 183 -25.31 25.30 12.34
N VAL A 184 -25.81 25.52 13.56
CA VAL A 184 -25.91 26.86 14.17
C VAL A 184 -25.34 26.82 15.58
N GLY A 185 -24.66 27.90 15.97
CA GLY A 185 -24.12 28.02 17.32
C GLY A 185 -25.21 27.92 18.39
N LYS A 186 -24.95 27.16 19.46
CA LYS A 186 -25.91 26.99 20.56
C LYS A 186 -26.13 28.29 21.34
N THR A 187 -25.12 29.16 21.34
CA THR A 187 -25.17 30.52 21.85
C THR A 187 -24.71 31.50 20.77
N ALA A 188 -25.00 32.80 20.95
CA ALA A 188 -24.45 33.86 20.09
C ALA A 188 -22.92 34.00 20.22
N GLY A 189 -22.34 33.32 21.22
CA GLY A 189 -20.93 33.06 21.30
C GLY A 189 -20.56 32.04 20.24
N ASP A 190 -20.97 30.79 20.36
CA ASP A 190 -20.53 29.64 19.54
C ASP A 190 -20.49 29.91 18.01
N ALA A 191 -19.30 30.01 17.41
CA ALA A 191 -19.11 30.31 15.98
C ALA A 191 -17.82 29.70 15.44
N ILE A 192 -17.87 29.15 14.23
CA ILE A 192 -16.71 28.61 13.49
C ILE A 192 -15.99 29.77 12.79
N CYS A 193 -14.69 29.91 13.04
CA CYS A 193 -13.88 31.03 12.55
C CYS A 193 -12.82 30.58 11.53
N LYS A 194 -12.15 31.54 10.87
CA LYS A 194 -11.05 31.23 9.95
C LYS A 194 -9.98 30.41 10.68
N GLY A 195 -9.64 29.25 10.13
CA GLY A 195 -8.75 28.25 10.74
C GLY A 195 -9.46 27.08 11.40
N ASP A 196 -10.77 27.17 11.64
CA ASP A 196 -11.58 26.03 12.12
C ASP A 196 -12.09 25.15 10.98
N THR A 197 -11.97 25.58 9.72
CA THR A 197 -12.28 24.73 8.57
C THR A 197 -11.50 23.41 8.67
N GLY A 198 -12.21 22.29 8.48
CA GLY A 198 -11.76 20.93 8.71
C GLY A 198 -11.85 20.43 10.15
N GLY A 199 -12.17 21.29 11.13
CA GLY A 199 -12.28 20.93 12.53
C GLY A 199 -13.39 19.91 12.80
N PRO A 200 -13.18 18.94 13.72
CA PRO A 200 -14.13 17.87 13.98
C PRO A 200 -15.44 18.36 14.62
N LEU A 201 -16.56 17.85 14.12
CA LEU A 201 -17.87 17.88 14.78
C LEU A 201 -18.08 16.55 15.49
N LEU A 202 -18.27 16.61 16.80
CA LEU A 202 -18.25 15.45 17.69
C LEU A 202 -19.60 15.24 18.36
N ARG A 203 -20.14 14.04 18.21
CA ARG A 203 -21.24 13.52 19.03
C ARG A 203 -20.66 12.89 20.29
N ASP A 204 -21.32 13.08 21.43
CA ASP A 204 -21.04 12.28 22.62
C ASP A 204 -21.80 10.95 22.56
N SER A 205 -21.08 9.84 22.56
CA SER A 205 -21.62 8.48 22.60
C SER A 205 -21.22 7.86 23.93
N ASN A 206 -22.04 8.08 24.97
CA ASN A 206 -21.81 7.60 26.34
C ASN A 206 -20.44 8.00 26.90
N GLY A 207 -20.06 9.27 26.76
CA GLY A 207 -18.76 9.80 27.22
C GLY A 207 -17.60 9.54 26.27
N THR A 208 -17.83 8.89 25.12
CA THR A 208 -16.83 8.72 24.06
C THR A 208 -17.18 9.60 22.86
N PRO A 209 -16.29 10.50 22.42
CA PRO A 209 -16.56 11.33 21.24
C PRO A 209 -16.52 10.48 19.96
N GLU A 210 -17.50 10.66 19.08
CA GLU A 210 -17.52 10.12 17.71
C GLU A 210 -17.57 11.28 16.69
N LEU A 211 -16.77 11.17 15.63
CA LEU A 211 -16.71 12.16 14.55
C LEU A 211 -17.88 11.97 13.58
N VAL A 212 -18.77 12.95 13.50
CA VAL A 212 -19.94 12.92 12.60
C VAL A 212 -19.73 13.74 11.32
N ALA A 213 -18.88 14.77 11.37
CA ALA A 213 -18.60 15.67 10.25
C ALA A 213 -17.34 16.51 10.50
N VAL A 214 -16.86 17.21 9.48
CA VAL A 214 -15.84 18.26 9.60
C VAL A 214 -16.41 19.62 9.20
N ALA A 215 -15.99 20.68 9.86
CA ALA A 215 -16.39 22.04 9.51
C ALA A 215 -15.95 22.37 8.07
N SER A 216 -16.81 22.98 7.26
CA SER A 216 -16.48 23.36 5.88
C SER A 216 -16.48 24.89 5.74
N ARG A 217 -17.66 25.51 5.86
CA ARG A 217 -17.85 26.96 5.66
C ARG A 217 -18.64 27.57 6.82
N SER A 218 -18.45 28.85 7.08
CA SER A 218 -19.22 29.58 8.10
C SER A 218 -19.43 31.04 7.73
N ARG A 219 -20.48 31.64 8.29
CA ARG A 219 -20.77 33.08 8.25
C ARG A 219 -19.81 33.94 9.08
N GLN A 220 -19.04 33.33 9.99
CA GLN A 220 -18.00 34.00 10.80
C GLN A 220 -18.51 35.08 11.79
N GLY A 221 -19.79 35.05 12.17
CA GLY A 221 -20.33 36.01 13.14
C GLY A 221 -19.63 35.93 14.50
N GLY A 222 -19.13 37.06 14.99
CA GLY A 222 -18.41 37.13 16.27
C GLY A 222 -16.91 36.74 16.23
N CYS A 223 -16.36 36.40 15.05
CA CYS A 223 -14.95 36.08 14.88
C CYS A 223 -14.07 37.34 14.77
N PHE A 224 -12.82 37.28 15.24
CA PHE A 224 -11.89 38.41 15.19
C PHE A 224 -11.60 38.86 13.75
N GLY A 225 -11.65 40.18 13.55
CA GLY A 225 -11.37 40.81 12.26
C GLY A 225 -12.48 40.64 11.22
N GLN A 226 -13.68 40.20 11.62
CA GLN A 226 -14.89 40.24 10.79
C GLN A 226 -15.74 41.48 11.10
N ASP A 227 -16.68 41.78 10.20
CA ASP A 227 -17.64 42.86 10.38
C ASP A 227 -18.43 42.64 11.69
N PRO A 228 -18.37 43.56 12.67
CA PRO A 228 -19.14 43.44 13.91
C PRO A 228 -20.65 43.39 13.71
N ALA A 229 -21.17 43.80 12.55
CA ALA A 229 -22.59 43.69 12.21
C ALA A 229 -23.00 42.26 11.81
N GLU A 230 -22.06 41.40 11.42
CA GLU A 230 -22.33 39.98 11.18
C GLU A 230 -22.42 39.25 12.52
N THR A 231 -23.64 38.83 12.84
CA THR A 231 -23.97 38.13 14.09
C THR A 231 -24.37 36.67 13.87
N ARG A 232 -24.48 36.23 12.61
CA ARG A 232 -24.90 34.87 12.30
C ARG A 232 -23.76 33.90 12.52
N THR A 233 -24.04 32.86 13.30
CA THR A 233 -23.10 31.78 13.61
C THR A 233 -23.32 30.54 12.76
N ASP A 234 -24.22 30.62 11.77
CA ASP A 234 -24.53 29.53 10.86
C ASP A 234 -23.29 29.04 10.09
N ALA A 235 -23.18 27.73 9.96
CA ALA A 235 -22.11 27.06 9.26
C ALA A 235 -22.61 25.80 8.55
N ILE A 236 -21.79 25.32 7.62
CA ILE A 236 -21.99 24.08 6.88
C ILE A 236 -20.82 23.16 7.22
N ALA A 237 -21.13 21.90 7.48
CA ALA A 237 -20.15 20.85 7.72
C ALA A 237 -20.29 19.73 6.67
N ALA A 238 -19.17 19.12 6.31
CA ALA A 238 -19.14 17.96 5.42
C ALA A 238 -19.25 16.68 6.24
N ARG A 239 -20.16 15.79 5.87
CA ARG A 239 -20.43 14.53 6.58
C ARG A 239 -19.22 13.58 6.52
N ALA A 240 -18.85 12.99 7.66
CA ALA A 240 -17.72 12.07 7.77
C ALA A 240 -18.10 10.60 7.57
N ASP A 241 -19.37 10.23 7.72
CA ASP A 241 -19.85 8.85 7.57
C ASP A 241 -19.64 8.30 6.15
N SER A 242 -19.65 6.97 6.02
CA SER A 242 -19.42 6.28 4.75
C SER A 242 -18.06 6.62 4.12
N THR A 243 -17.06 6.94 4.94
CA THR A 243 -15.66 7.17 4.51
C THR A 243 -14.85 5.92 4.79
N SER A 244 -14.31 5.31 3.74
CA SER A 244 -13.36 4.19 3.85
C SER A 244 -11.99 4.74 4.25
N LEU A 245 -11.32 4.07 5.20
CA LEU A 245 -10.03 4.52 5.73
C LEU A 245 -8.88 3.80 5.00
N GLY A 246 -7.92 4.59 4.51
CA GLY A 246 -6.66 4.10 3.95
C GLY A 246 -6.85 3.16 2.76
N SER A 247 -6.22 1.99 2.83
CA SER A 247 -6.18 1.01 1.74
C SER A 247 -7.14 -0.17 1.91
N ARG A 248 -8.08 -0.13 2.87
CA ARG A 248 -8.94 -1.27 3.24
C ARG A 248 -10.42 -0.98 3.07
N LEU A 249 -11.16 -1.95 2.54
CA LEU A 249 -12.63 -1.98 2.49
C LEU A 249 -13.15 -3.18 3.29
N GLY A 250 -13.79 -2.93 4.42
CA GLY A 250 -14.33 -3.95 5.32
C GLY A 250 -15.72 -4.46 4.92
N THR A 251 -16.16 -5.50 5.62
CA THR A 251 -17.49 -6.12 5.42
C THR A 251 -18.63 -5.10 5.50
N GLY A 252 -19.46 -5.06 4.45
CA GLY A 252 -20.61 -4.17 4.33
C GLY A 252 -20.28 -2.74 3.86
N GLN A 253 -19.00 -2.40 3.70
CA GLN A 253 -18.57 -1.11 3.17
C GLN A 253 -18.63 -1.09 1.64
N GLN A 254 -18.77 0.10 1.08
CA GLN A 254 -18.77 0.34 -0.35
C GLN A 254 -18.02 1.62 -0.73
N LEU A 255 -17.49 1.63 -1.95
CA LEU A 255 -17.01 2.81 -2.65
C LEU A 255 -18.13 3.28 -3.58
N LEU A 256 -18.54 4.53 -3.41
CA LEU A 256 -19.45 5.22 -4.33
C LEU A 256 -18.68 5.71 -5.58
N PRO A 257 -19.36 6.12 -6.66
CA PRO A 257 -18.70 6.77 -7.78
C PRO A 257 -17.81 7.94 -7.33
N GLY A 258 -16.54 7.89 -7.72
CA GLY A 258 -15.47 8.82 -7.35
C GLY A 258 -14.77 8.52 -6.01
N ASP A 259 -15.24 7.55 -5.22
CA ASP A 259 -14.57 7.14 -3.98
C ASP A 259 -13.31 6.32 -4.28
N MET A 260 -12.35 6.42 -3.37
CA MET A 260 -11.04 5.78 -3.52
C MET A 260 -10.57 5.11 -2.24
N LEU A 261 -9.81 4.02 -2.39
CA LEU A 261 -8.82 3.57 -1.41
C LEU A 261 -7.43 4.00 -1.88
N ALA A 262 -6.53 4.23 -0.93
CA ALA A 262 -5.15 4.58 -1.25
C ALA A 262 -4.16 3.82 -0.36
N SER A 263 -3.15 3.26 -1.00
CA SER A 263 -1.93 2.76 -0.37
C SER A 263 -0.84 3.85 -0.43
N ALA A 264 0.40 3.55 -0.06
CA ALA A 264 1.52 4.49 -0.22
C ALA A 264 1.85 4.77 -1.70
N THR A 265 1.63 3.79 -2.57
CA THR A 265 2.06 3.78 -3.97
C THR A 265 0.91 3.57 -4.96
N ASN A 266 -0.28 3.13 -4.53
CA ASN A 266 -1.40 2.81 -5.43
C ASN A 266 -2.74 3.40 -4.98
N ARG A 267 -3.69 3.48 -5.92
CA ARG A 267 -5.06 3.93 -5.72
C ARG A 267 -6.05 2.97 -6.37
N LEU A 268 -7.08 2.59 -5.61
CA LEU A 268 -8.26 1.89 -6.13
C LEU A 268 -9.38 2.91 -6.23
N THR A 269 -9.92 3.16 -7.42
CA THR A 269 -10.98 4.15 -7.66
C THR A 269 -12.20 3.47 -8.23
N MET A 270 -13.37 3.68 -7.61
CA MET A 270 -14.64 3.41 -8.27
C MET A 270 -14.95 4.61 -9.18
N GLN A 271 -14.60 4.53 -10.46
CA GLN A 271 -14.73 5.65 -11.39
C GLN A 271 -16.20 6.02 -11.64
N THR A 272 -16.43 7.26 -12.07
CA THR A 272 -17.79 7.79 -12.28
C THR A 272 -18.51 7.18 -13.48
N ASP A 273 -17.77 6.53 -14.39
CA ASP A 273 -18.28 5.75 -15.50
C ASP A 273 -18.71 4.33 -15.11
N GLY A 274 -18.47 3.92 -13.86
CA GLY A 274 -18.86 2.62 -13.33
C GLY A 274 -17.75 1.56 -13.36
N ASP A 275 -16.51 1.92 -13.69
CA ASP A 275 -15.38 0.97 -13.63
C ASP A 275 -14.61 1.05 -12.30
N LEU A 276 -14.24 -0.10 -11.72
CA LEU A 276 -13.36 -0.17 -10.57
C LEU A 276 -11.93 -0.41 -11.05
N VAL A 277 -11.03 0.53 -10.75
CA VAL A 277 -9.68 0.57 -11.35
C VAL A 277 -8.60 0.73 -10.30
N ILE A 278 -7.54 -0.08 -10.40
CA ILE A 278 -6.28 0.13 -9.70
C ILE A 278 -5.37 0.95 -10.60
N ALA A 279 -4.80 2.03 -10.08
CA ALA A 279 -3.73 2.77 -10.72
C ALA A 279 -2.58 3.02 -9.75
N SER A 280 -1.35 2.99 -10.26
CA SER A 280 -0.20 3.46 -9.51
C SER A 280 -0.33 4.97 -9.25
N SER A 281 0.37 5.48 -8.24
CA SER A 281 0.38 6.91 -7.93
C SER A 281 1.03 7.74 -9.05
N ALA A 282 1.74 7.11 -9.99
CA ALA A 282 2.24 7.72 -11.21
C ALA A 282 1.18 7.78 -12.34
N GLY A 283 0.00 7.20 -12.14
CA GLY A 283 -1.12 7.24 -13.08
C GLY A 283 -1.18 6.08 -14.07
N LYS A 284 -0.32 5.06 -13.93
CA LYS A 284 -0.41 3.82 -14.72
C LYS A 284 -1.60 2.99 -14.22
N VAL A 285 -2.51 2.61 -15.10
CA VAL A 285 -3.57 1.65 -14.77
C VAL A 285 -2.95 0.26 -14.66
N LEU A 286 -3.17 -0.42 -13.54
CA LEU A 286 -2.66 -1.77 -13.27
C LEU A 286 -3.75 -2.82 -13.48
N TRP A 287 -5.00 -2.49 -13.14
CA TRP A 287 -6.12 -3.43 -13.18
C TRP A 287 -7.44 -2.70 -13.36
N SER A 288 -8.41 -3.36 -14.01
CA SER A 288 -9.77 -2.85 -14.20
C SER A 288 -10.78 -4.00 -14.18
N THR A 289 -11.96 -3.74 -13.62
CA THR A 289 -13.10 -4.66 -13.71
C THR A 289 -13.75 -4.73 -15.09
N GLY A 290 -13.44 -3.79 -15.99
CA GLY A 290 -14.04 -3.69 -17.31
C GLY A 290 -15.52 -3.30 -17.29
N THR A 291 -16.00 -2.67 -16.22
CA THR A 291 -17.43 -2.38 -16.02
C THR A 291 -17.83 -0.96 -16.40
N GLY A 292 -16.95 -0.23 -17.09
CA GLY A 292 -17.22 1.12 -17.59
C GLY A 292 -18.46 1.19 -18.49
N GLY A 293 -19.12 2.36 -18.49
CA GLY A 293 -20.40 2.58 -19.17
C GLY A 293 -21.63 2.36 -18.28
N ASN A 294 -21.43 2.13 -16.98
CA ASN A 294 -22.46 1.95 -15.96
C ASN A 294 -22.40 3.07 -14.90
N PRO A 295 -22.68 4.34 -15.27
CA PRO A 295 -22.57 5.46 -14.36
C PRO A 295 -23.47 5.27 -13.14
N GLY A 296 -22.94 5.55 -11.96
CA GLY A 296 -23.63 5.30 -10.69
C GLY A 296 -23.41 3.93 -10.07
N ALA A 297 -22.62 3.04 -10.71
CA ALA A 297 -22.23 1.77 -10.10
C ALA A 297 -21.41 1.98 -8.82
N THR A 298 -21.48 1.03 -7.89
CA THR A 298 -20.70 1.02 -6.65
C THR A 298 -19.86 -0.25 -6.53
N ALA A 299 -18.72 -0.17 -5.86
CA ALA A 299 -17.95 -1.34 -5.46
C ALA A 299 -18.22 -1.65 -3.98
N ARG A 300 -18.64 -2.86 -3.63
CA ARG A 300 -19.01 -3.23 -2.25
C ARG A 300 -18.38 -4.55 -1.83
N PHE A 301 -17.93 -4.64 -0.57
CA PHE A 301 -17.54 -5.91 0.02
C PHE A 301 -18.71 -6.49 0.83
N THR A 302 -19.24 -7.63 0.39
CA THR A 302 -20.49 -8.19 0.91
C THR A 302 -20.33 -8.85 2.28
N GLY A 303 -21.44 -9.06 2.99
CA GLY A 303 -21.47 -9.87 4.23
C GLY A 303 -21.02 -11.32 4.05
N THR A 304 -21.12 -11.85 2.84
CA THR A 304 -20.65 -13.21 2.50
C THR A 304 -19.15 -13.24 2.18
N GLY A 305 -18.51 -12.08 2.03
CA GLY A 305 -17.08 -11.96 1.78
C GLY A 305 -16.68 -12.00 0.31
N ALA A 306 -17.46 -11.36 -0.57
CA ALA A 306 -17.11 -11.14 -1.97
C ALA A 306 -17.01 -9.63 -2.25
N LEU A 307 -16.02 -9.22 -3.05
CA LEU A 307 -16.01 -7.88 -3.64
C LEU A 307 -16.87 -7.92 -4.90
N GLN A 308 -17.79 -6.96 -5.03
CA GLN A 308 -18.71 -6.86 -6.16
C GLN A 308 -18.74 -5.44 -6.71
N VAL A 309 -18.78 -5.30 -8.03
CA VAL A 309 -19.21 -4.06 -8.69
C VAL A 309 -20.68 -4.22 -9.07
N VAL A 310 -21.51 -3.27 -8.66
CA VAL A 310 -22.97 -3.36 -8.80
C VAL A 310 -23.50 -2.09 -9.46
N ALA A 311 -24.27 -2.25 -10.54
CA ALA A 311 -24.93 -1.17 -11.24
C ALA A 311 -25.98 -0.47 -10.36
N SER A 312 -26.41 0.74 -10.76
CA SER A 312 -27.41 1.52 -10.02
C SER A 312 -28.77 0.83 -9.90
N ASP A 313 -29.09 -0.12 -10.78
CA ASP A 313 -30.32 -0.92 -10.74
C ASP A 313 -30.21 -2.19 -9.87
N GLY A 314 -29.04 -2.45 -9.30
CA GLY A 314 -28.75 -3.61 -8.44
C GLY A 314 -28.13 -4.81 -9.16
N THR A 315 -27.91 -4.74 -10.48
CA THR A 315 -27.26 -5.80 -11.25
C THR A 315 -25.78 -5.93 -10.86
N VAL A 316 -25.32 -7.16 -10.54
CA VAL A 316 -23.89 -7.42 -10.31
C VAL A 316 -23.17 -7.48 -11.65
N LEU A 317 -22.26 -6.53 -11.88
CA LEU A 317 -21.48 -6.42 -13.12
C LEU A 317 -20.22 -7.27 -13.08
N TRP A 318 -19.59 -7.35 -11.90
CA TRP A 318 -18.36 -8.12 -11.66
C TRP A 318 -18.28 -8.57 -10.20
N GLN A 319 -17.62 -9.70 -9.92
CA GLN A 319 -17.33 -10.15 -8.56
C GLN A 319 -16.12 -11.09 -8.46
N THR A 320 -15.49 -11.15 -7.28
CA THR A 320 -14.35 -12.06 -6.98
C THR A 320 -14.73 -13.53 -6.84
N GLY A 321 -15.99 -13.87 -6.60
CA GLY A 321 -16.43 -15.25 -6.36
C GLY A 321 -16.02 -15.84 -4.99
N THR A 322 -15.35 -15.06 -4.14
CA THR A 322 -14.85 -15.50 -2.83
C THR A 322 -15.96 -15.68 -1.78
N THR A 323 -15.68 -16.51 -0.76
CA THR A 323 -16.50 -16.65 0.46
C THR A 323 -15.65 -16.39 1.71
N ALA A 324 -15.52 -15.12 2.09
CA ALA A 324 -14.67 -14.65 3.18
C ALA A 324 -15.47 -13.87 4.27
N PRO A 325 -16.45 -14.50 4.95
CA PRO A 325 -17.31 -13.80 5.90
C PRO A 325 -16.51 -13.18 7.05
N GLY A 326 -16.78 -11.90 7.36
CA GLY A 326 -16.01 -11.15 8.36
C GLY A 326 -14.64 -10.67 7.85
N GLY A 327 -14.32 -10.94 6.59
CA GLY A 327 -13.10 -10.52 5.91
C GLY A 327 -13.11 -9.06 5.45
N TYR A 328 -12.21 -8.77 4.54
CA TYR A 328 -12.01 -7.43 3.96
C TYR A 328 -11.25 -7.48 2.64
N VAL A 329 -11.26 -6.37 1.92
CA VAL A 329 -10.39 -6.13 0.76
C VAL A 329 -9.27 -5.17 1.17
N ARG A 330 -8.05 -5.40 0.70
CA ARG A 330 -6.90 -4.52 0.92
C ARG A 330 -6.16 -4.26 -0.39
N LEU A 331 -5.92 -2.99 -0.68
CA LEU A 331 -4.98 -2.55 -1.70
C LEU A 331 -3.57 -2.53 -1.09
N GLN A 332 -2.65 -3.29 -1.69
CA GLN A 332 -1.26 -3.40 -1.25
C GLN A 332 -0.36 -2.38 -1.98
N ASP A 333 0.80 -2.08 -1.40
CA ASP A 333 1.78 -1.17 -2.00
C ASP A 333 2.44 -1.75 -3.27
N ARG A 334 2.44 -3.07 -3.42
CA ARG A 334 2.88 -3.76 -4.64
C ARG A 334 1.88 -3.74 -5.81
N GLY A 335 0.79 -2.98 -5.71
CA GLY A 335 -0.15 -2.79 -6.84
C GLY A 335 -1.24 -3.85 -6.95
N ASN A 336 -1.35 -4.74 -5.97
CA ASN A 336 -2.31 -5.84 -5.95
C ASN A 336 -3.49 -5.57 -5.00
N LEU A 337 -4.69 -6.02 -5.37
CA LEU A 337 -5.90 -5.97 -4.56
C LEU A 337 -6.24 -7.37 -4.06
N VAL A 338 -6.24 -7.55 -2.74
CA VAL A 338 -6.39 -8.88 -2.13
C VAL A 338 -7.64 -8.94 -1.26
N VAL A 339 -8.41 -10.02 -1.38
CA VAL A 339 -9.49 -10.36 -0.44
C VAL A 339 -8.90 -11.22 0.67
N TYR A 340 -9.07 -10.77 1.91
CA TYR A 340 -8.69 -11.49 3.11
C TYR A 340 -9.92 -11.98 3.85
N ASP A 341 -9.82 -13.15 4.48
CA ASP A 341 -10.81 -13.62 5.44
C ASP A 341 -10.61 -13.01 6.84
N ALA A 342 -11.42 -13.45 7.82
CA ALA A 342 -11.36 -12.94 9.18
C ALA A 342 -10.10 -13.40 9.95
N GLN A 343 -9.30 -14.30 9.39
CA GLN A 343 -8.03 -14.78 9.94
C GLN A 343 -6.83 -14.18 9.21
N ASP A 344 -7.04 -13.14 8.40
CA ASP A 344 -6.00 -12.48 7.59
C ASP A 344 -5.38 -13.41 6.53
N ARG A 345 -6.13 -14.42 6.06
CA ARG A 345 -5.68 -15.32 5.00
C ARG A 345 -6.18 -14.83 3.65
N SER A 346 -5.30 -14.70 2.66
CA SER A 346 -5.70 -14.31 1.31
C SER A 346 -6.62 -15.36 0.68
N GLN A 347 -7.64 -14.92 -0.05
CA GLN A 347 -8.66 -15.76 -0.68
C GLN A 347 -8.78 -15.49 -2.19
N TRP A 348 -8.24 -14.36 -2.64
CA TRP A 348 -8.22 -13.92 -4.04
C TRP A 348 -7.28 -12.74 -4.18
N SER A 349 -6.64 -12.63 -5.33
CA SER A 349 -5.73 -11.56 -5.72
C SER A 349 -6.10 -11.03 -7.11
N SER A 350 -5.84 -9.74 -7.37
CA SER A 350 -6.00 -9.18 -8.72
C SER A 350 -4.91 -9.60 -9.69
N GLY A 351 -3.87 -10.28 -9.22
CA GLY A 351 -2.76 -10.79 -10.06
C GLY A 351 -1.81 -9.71 -10.56
N THR A 352 -1.92 -8.48 -10.05
CA THR A 352 -1.28 -7.30 -10.66
C THR A 352 -0.02 -6.84 -9.94
N ALA A 353 0.60 -7.72 -9.16
CA ALA A 353 1.84 -7.42 -8.48
C ALA A 353 3.00 -7.43 -9.50
N VAL A 354 3.69 -6.30 -9.65
CA VAL A 354 4.83 -6.22 -10.57
C VAL A 354 6.08 -6.78 -9.89
N ARG A 355 6.67 -7.81 -10.49
CA ARG A 355 7.90 -8.43 -9.98
C ARG A 355 9.11 -7.56 -10.25
N HIS A 356 10.11 -7.60 -9.38
CA HIS A 356 11.40 -6.94 -9.61
C HIS A 356 11.31 -5.44 -9.96
N ASP A 357 10.25 -4.73 -9.56
CA ASP A 357 10.15 -3.28 -9.74
C ASP A 357 11.00 -2.59 -8.67
N TYR A 358 12.21 -2.15 -9.02
CA TYR A 358 13.15 -1.61 -8.03
C TYR A 358 12.90 -0.13 -7.74
N ASN A 359 12.15 0.58 -8.59
CA ASN A 359 11.93 2.02 -8.46
C ASN A 359 10.46 2.39 -8.16
N GLY A 360 9.53 1.45 -8.25
CA GLY A 360 8.09 1.63 -8.05
C GLY A 360 7.38 2.30 -9.24
N ASP A 361 7.91 2.18 -10.46
CA ASP A 361 7.34 2.78 -11.66
C ASP A 361 6.29 1.92 -12.37
N GLY A 362 6.06 0.72 -11.83
CA GLY A 362 5.11 -0.27 -12.31
C GLY A 362 5.62 -1.09 -13.48
N ARG A 363 6.93 -1.15 -13.73
CA ARG A 363 7.54 -2.11 -14.65
C ARG A 363 8.55 -2.96 -13.89
N SER A 364 8.69 -4.21 -14.29
CA SER A 364 9.80 -5.04 -13.86
C SER A 364 11.11 -4.42 -14.32
N ASP A 365 12.12 -4.46 -13.45
CA ASP A 365 13.48 -4.05 -13.75
C ASP A 365 14.41 -5.27 -13.67
N LEU A 366 15.70 -5.05 -13.95
CA LEU A 366 16.75 -6.04 -13.73
C LEU A 366 17.78 -5.48 -12.77
N ALA A 367 18.19 -6.27 -11.78
CA ALA A 367 19.36 -5.96 -10.98
C ALA A 367 20.37 -7.11 -10.97
N SER A 368 21.63 -6.80 -10.69
CA SER A 368 22.70 -7.79 -10.70
C SER A 368 23.83 -7.43 -9.76
N TRP A 369 24.51 -8.45 -9.23
CA TRP A 369 25.81 -8.32 -8.58
C TRP A 369 26.91 -8.32 -9.63
N TYR A 370 27.89 -7.45 -9.48
CA TYR A 370 29.04 -7.36 -10.36
C TYR A 370 30.34 -7.34 -9.56
N GLU A 371 31.20 -8.30 -9.86
CA GLU A 371 32.55 -8.42 -9.30
C GLU A 371 33.57 -7.67 -10.17
N TYR A 372 34.30 -6.72 -9.57
CA TYR A 372 35.35 -6.00 -10.28
C TYR A 372 36.75 -6.59 -10.07
N PRO A 373 37.68 -6.43 -11.04
CA PRO A 373 39.04 -6.97 -10.94
C PRO A 373 39.84 -6.54 -9.71
N ASP A 374 39.54 -5.36 -9.16
CA ASP A 374 40.16 -4.76 -7.99
C ASP A 374 39.43 -5.14 -6.68
N GLN A 375 38.60 -6.19 -6.71
CA GLN A 375 37.89 -6.78 -5.56
C GLN A 375 36.87 -5.86 -4.87
N HIS A 376 36.40 -4.83 -5.57
CA HIS A 376 35.18 -4.14 -5.18
C HIS A 376 33.97 -4.82 -5.82
N ASP A 377 32.84 -4.74 -5.14
CA ASP A 377 31.58 -5.28 -5.62
C ASP A 377 30.56 -4.16 -5.77
N ALA A 378 29.70 -4.30 -6.77
CA ALA A 378 28.56 -3.42 -6.95
C ALA A 378 27.30 -4.20 -7.25
N VAL A 379 26.17 -3.60 -6.86
CA VAL A 379 24.88 -3.90 -7.44
C VAL A 379 24.63 -2.91 -8.57
N HIS A 380 24.25 -3.43 -9.74
CA HIS A 380 23.78 -2.64 -10.86
C HIS A 380 22.29 -2.85 -11.08
N THR A 381 21.55 -1.76 -11.24
CA THR A 381 20.14 -1.77 -11.63
C THR A 381 20.01 -1.28 -13.08
N PHE A 382 19.19 -1.96 -13.86
CA PHE A 382 18.83 -1.68 -15.25
C PHE A 382 17.33 -1.44 -15.25
N LEU A 383 16.92 -0.18 -15.45
CA LEU A 383 15.50 0.15 -15.47
C LEU A 383 14.90 -0.18 -16.83
N ALA A 384 13.64 -0.62 -16.84
CA ALA A 384 12.92 -0.80 -18.09
C ALA A 384 12.46 0.54 -18.72
N ASP A 385 12.37 0.57 -20.04
CA ASP A 385 11.67 1.58 -20.83
C ASP A 385 10.21 1.18 -21.07
N GLN A 386 9.40 2.12 -21.54
CA GLN A 386 7.98 1.90 -21.84
C GLN A 386 7.73 0.84 -22.94
N ASP A 387 8.76 0.45 -23.69
CA ASP A 387 8.71 -0.59 -24.72
C ASP A 387 9.28 -1.93 -24.22
N GLY A 388 9.56 -2.06 -22.93
CA GLY A 388 10.14 -3.24 -22.30
C GLY A 388 11.66 -3.37 -22.43
N THR A 389 12.33 -2.48 -23.17
CA THR A 389 13.79 -2.57 -23.30
C THR A 389 14.51 -2.11 -22.03
N LEU A 390 15.60 -2.81 -21.67
CA LEU A 390 16.39 -2.47 -20.48
C LEU A 390 17.44 -1.38 -20.80
N LYS A 391 17.45 -0.32 -20.00
CA LYS A 391 18.38 0.83 -20.10
C LYS A 391 19.80 0.48 -19.68
N ALA A 392 20.71 1.44 -19.90
CA ALA A 392 22.05 1.38 -19.34
C ALA A 392 22.00 1.27 -17.81
N PRO A 393 22.84 0.41 -17.20
CA PRO A 393 22.85 0.27 -15.76
C PRO A 393 23.43 1.50 -15.09
N PHE A 394 23.02 1.71 -13.85
CA PHE A 394 23.74 2.55 -12.89
C PHE A 394 24.20 1.71 -11.69
N THR A 395 25.19 2.21 -10.96
CA THR A 395 25.58 1.61 -9.67
C THR A 395 24.51 1.93 -8.64
N ALA A 396 23.74 0.92 -8.24
CA ALA A 396 22.66 1.02 -7.28
C ALA A 396 23.16 0.91 -5.83
N TRP A 397 24.20 0.11 -5.63
CA TRP A 397 24.94 0.01 -4.38
C TRP A 397 26.37 -0.44 -4.66
N SER A 398 27.31 -0.10 -3.79
CA SER A 398 28.70 -0.58 -3.91
C SER A 398 29.36 -0.67 -2.55
N ARG A 399 30.41 -1.50 -2.47
CA ARG A 399 31.24 -1.63 -1.28
C ARG A 399 32.73 -1.63 -1.62
N THR A 400 33.50 -1.01 -0.74
CA THR A 400 34.97 -0.99 -0.80
C THR A 400 35.60 -2.28 -0.25
N VAL A 401 36.79 -2.62 -0.75
CA VAL A 401 37.59 -3.81 -0.48
C VAL A 401 37.89 -4.04 1.03
N PRO A 402 37.88 -5.31 1.53
CA PRO A 402 37.53 -6.52 0.79
C PRO A 402 36.01 -6.67 0.61
N GLY A 403 35.64 -6.99 -0.63
CA GLY A 403 34.29 -7.38 -1.02
C GLY A 403 33.85 -8.72 -0.44
N TRP A 404 32.69 -9.19 -0.86
CA TRP A 404 32.18 -10.52 -0.54
C TRP A 404 32.59 -11.50 -1.63
N ASP A 405 32.96 -12.72 -1.24
CA ASP A 405 33.27 -13.76 -2.22
C ASP A 405 31.96 -14.28 -2.84
N PRO A 406 31.73 -14.07 -4.16
CA PRO A 406 30.48 -14.49 -4.80
C PRO A 406 30.30 -16.02 -4.80
N SER A 407 31.38 -16.81 -4.63
CA SER A 407 31.27 -18.27 -4.49
C SER A 407 30.65 -18.70 -3.15
N LEU A 408 30.60 -17.79 -2.19
CA LEU A 408 29.98 -17.96 -0.87
C LEU A 408 28.62 -17.25 -0.79
N MET A 409 28.00 -16.94 -1.93
CA MET A 409 26.72 -16.22 -2.01
C MET A 409 25.63 -17.03 -2.72
N LYS A 410 24.40 -16.89 -2.23
CA LYS A 410 23.17 -17.15 -2.98
C LYS A 410 22.28 -15.93 -2.87
N ILE A 411 21.74 -15.49 -3.99
CA ILE A 411 21.03 -14.21 -4.10
C ILE A 411 19.59 -14.48 -4.54
N THR A 412 18.65 -13.76 -3.93
CA THR A 412 17.24 -13.76 -4.30
C THR A 412 16.69 -12.34 -4.13
N THR A 413 15.52 -12.08 -4.71
CA THR A 413 14.87 -10.77 -4.70
C THR A 413 13.36 -10.94 -4.54
N GLY A 414 12.73 -9.97 -3.89
CA GLY A 414 11.30 -9.92 -3.59
C GLY A 414 10.97 -8.69 -2.75
N ASP A 415 9.71 -8.29 -2.63
CA ASP A 415 9.28 -7.17 -1.76
C ASP A 415 9.24 -7.62 -0.29
N TYR A 416 10.41 -7.72 0.35
CA TYR A 416 10.54 -8.28 1.70
C TYR A 416 9.94 -7.37 2.78
N ASN A 417 9.88 -6.06 2.55
CA ASN A 417 9.38 -5.10 3.54
C ASN A 417 7.92 -4.65 3.28
N GLY A 418 7.36 -4.97 2.12
CA GLY A 418 5.97 -4.69 1.74
C GLY A 418 5.74 -3.26 1.27
N ASP A 419 6.77 -2.55 0.79
CA ASP A 419 6.65 -1.16 0.30
C ASP A 419 6.35 -1.06 -1.19
N GLY A 420 6.16 -2.19 -1.86
CA GLY A 420 5.86 -2.30 -3.28
C GLY A 420 7.07 -2.25 -4.19
N ARG A 421 8.30 -2.25 -3.65
CA ARG A 421 9.53 -2.34 -4.44
C ARG A 421 10.25 -3.66 -4.20
N GLY A 422 10.92 -4.14 -5.23
CA GLY A 422 11.79 -5.31 -5.10
C GLY A 422 12.97 -5.02 -4.17
N ASP A 423 13.14 -5.81 -3.13
CA ASP A 423 14.32 -5.80 -2.27
C ASP A 423 15.30 -6.92 -2.67
N LEU A 424 16.50 -6.94 -2.08
CA LEU A 424 17.51 -7.97 -2.30
C LEU A 424 17.81 -8.70 -1.01
N ALA A 425 17.95 -10.02 -1.08
CA ALA A 425 18.46 -10.84 0.01
C ALA A 425 19.63 -11.71 -0.48
N VAL A 426 20.72 -11.71 0.30
CA VAL A 426 21.90 -12.53 0.05
C VAL A 426 22.16 -13.44 1.23
N ALA A 427 22.15 -14.75 0.98
CA ALA A 427 22.68 -15.74 1.91
C ALA A 427 24.20 -15.84 1.71
N TYR A 428 24.95 -15.53 2.77
CA TYR A 428 26.41 -15.56 2.76
C TYR A 428 26.95 -16.62 3.73
N GLN A 429 27.88 -17.45 3.26
CA GLN A 429 28.54 -18.47 4.09
C GLN A 429 29.67 -17.86 4.93
N TYR A 430 29.55 -18.00 6.25
CA TYR A 430 30.62 -17.73 7.22
C TYR A 430 31.12 -19.05 7.83
N THR A 431 32.22 -18.98 8.59
CA THR A 431 32.74 -20.16 9.31
C THR A 431 31.79 -20.71 10.37
N ALA A 432 30.91 -19.87 10.92
CA ALA A 432 29.96 -20.21 11.98
C ALA A 432 28.56 -20.60 11.48
N GLY A 433 28.32 -20.57 10.16
CA GLY A 433 27.00 -20.79 9.57
C GLY A 433 26.70 -19.81 8.44
N VAL A 434 25.42 -19.66 8.10
CA VAL A 434 24.94 -18.74 7.07
C VAL A 434 24.30 -17.52 7.72
N LYS A 435 24.49 -16.34 7.12
CA LYS A 435 23.68 -15.16 7.40
C LYS A 435 22.92 -14.74 6.15
N LEU A 436 21.69 -14.27 6.33
CA LEU A 436 20.98 -13.49 5.32
C LEU A 436 21.25 -12.01 5.56
N TRP A 437 21.48 -11.29 4.47
CA TRP A 437 21.61 -9.85 4.44
C TRP A 437 20.57 -9.27 3.50
N THR A 438 19.82 -8.28 3.95
CA THR A 438 18.79 -7.62 3.15
C THR A 438 19.21 -6.20 2.78
N TRP A 439 18.94 -5.81 1.54
CA TRP A 439 18.98 -4.44 1.03
C TRP A 439 17.57 -4.02 0.66
N THR A 440 17.08 -2.94 1.26
CA THR A 440 15.79 -2.36 0.86
C THR A 440 15.97 -1.37 -0.28
N ALA A 441 15.08 -1.42 -1.27
CA ALA A 441 15.10 -0.52 -2.41
C ALA A 441 14.69 0.92 -2.05
N THR A 442 15.18 1.86 -2.83
CA THR A 442 14.75 3.27 -2.80
C THR A 442 14.00 3.62 -4.07
N SER A 443 13.18 4.67 -4.03
CA SER A 443 12.30 5.08 -5.15
C SER A 443 13.00 5.47 -6.45
N ASP A 444 14.33 5.47 -6.50
CA ASP A 444 15.15 5.74 -7.67
C ASP A 444 15.88 4.48 -8.19
N GLY A 445 15.51 3.29 -7.71
CA GLY A 445 16.10 2.01 -8.11
C GLY A 445 17.47 1.73 -7.48
N ARG A 446 17.88 2.51 -6.48
CA ARG A 446 19.06 2.23 -5.64
C ARG A 446 18.70 1.39 -4.43
N PHE A 447 19.72 1.00 -3.66
CA PHE A 447 19.53 0.20 -2.45
C PHE A 447 20.17 0.87 -1.23
N ASN A 448 19.49 0.78 -0.10
CA ASN A 448 20.02 1.21 1.20
C ASN A 448 21.22 0.34 1.62
N ALA A 449 21.92 0.75 2.70
CA ALA A 449 22.96 -0.09 3.27
C ALA A 449 22.37 -1.42 3.80
N PRO A 450 23.05 -2.57 3.61
CA PRO A 450 22.53 -3.85 4.04
C PRO A 450 22.52 -3.98 5.56
N PHE A 451 21.59 -4.77 6.06
CA PHE A 451 21.56 -5.22 7.44
C PHE A 451 21.47 -6.76 7.52
N SER A 452 21.96 -7.33 8.63
CA SER A 452 21.86 -8.77 8.87
C SER A 452 20.40 -9.09 9.20
N SER A 453 19.69 -9.72 8.28
CA SER A 453 18.26 -9.99 8.37
C SER A 453 17.94 -11.34 9.03
N TRP A 454 18.90 -12.27 9.06
CA TRP A 454 18.80 -13.55 9.76
C TRP A 454 20.17 -14.22 9.89
N GLU A 455 20.35 -15.14 10.85
CA GLU A 455 21.53 -16.00 10.95
C GLU A 455 21.19 -17.40 11.50
N GLY A 456 21.94 -18.42 11.08
CA GLY A 456 21.76 -19.78 11.58
C GLY A 456 22.89 -20.75 11.23
N ASP A 457 22.96 -21.86 11.97
CA ASP A 457 23.92 -22.96 11.77
C ASP A 457 23.51 -23.84 10.57
N TRP A 458 23.70 -23.28 9.38
CA TRP A 458 23.32 -23.86 8.10
C TRP A 458 24.54 -23.88 7.16
N GLN A 459 24.48 -24.72 6.13
CA GLN A 459 25.50 -24.80 5.08
C GLN A 459 24.90 -24.34 3.74
N LEU A 460 25.49 -23.32 3.14
CA LEU A 460 24.98 -22.67 1.94
C LEU A 460 24.91 -23.60 0.72
N ASP A 461 25.86 -24.53 0.59
CA ASP A 461 25.88 -25.53 -0.48
C ASP A 461 24.69 -26.50 -0.40
N ARG A 462 24.02 -26.59 0.76
CA ARG A 462 22.83 -27.42 0.98
C ARG A 462 21.51 -26.67 0.79
N MET A 463 21.53 -25.36 0.66
CA MET A 463 20.35 -24.50 0.52
C MET A 463 20.01 -24.26 -0.96
N THR A 464 18.75 -24.23 -1.33
CA THR A 464 18.27 -23.65 -2.61
C THR A 464 17.15 -22.70 -2.24
N LEU A 465 17.32 -21.41 -2.52
CA LEU A 465 16.43 -20.34 -2.05
C LEU A 465 15.41 -20.00 -3.12
N HIS A 466 14.23 -19.55 -2.73
CA HIS A 466 13.20 -18.99 -3.60
C HIS A 466 12.48 -17.88 -2.84
N SER A 467 11.94 -16.88 -3.54
CA SER A 467 11.21 -15.78 -2.92
C SER A 467 9.83 -15.61 -3.54
N GLY A 468 8.86 -15.29 -2.70
CA GLY A 468 7.46 -15.07 -3.03
C GLY A 468 6.64 -14.94 -1.75
N ASP A 469 5.46 -14.34 -1.83
CA ASP A 469 4.54 -14.14 -0.71
C ASP A 469 3.81 -15.45 -0.37
N PHE A 470 4.46 -16.33 0.40
CA PHE A 470 3.99 -17.69 0.65
C PHE A 470 2.91 -17.75 1.75
N ASP A 471 2.77 -16.71 2.58
CA ASP A 471 1.72 -16.63 3.60
C ASP A 471 0.57 -15.67 3.26
N GLY A 472 0.73 -14.86 2.21
CA GLY A 472 -0.30 -13.99 1.64
C GLY A 472 -0.40 -12.64 2.33
N ASP A 473 0.54 -12.29 3.21
CA ASP A 473 0.47 -11.08 4.01
C ASP A 473 0.88 -9.80 3.26
N GLY A 474 1.33 -9.97 2.01
CA GLY A 474 1.74 -8.91 1.11
C GLY A 474 3.24 -8.57 1.16
N ARG A 475 4.05 -9.36 1.86
CA ARG A 475 5.51 -9.33 1.81
C ARG A 475 6.02 -10.61 1.18
N ASP A 476 7.01 -10.52 0.31
CA ASP A 476 7.66 -11.72 -0.18
C ASP A 476 8.44 -12.37 0.97
N ASP A 477 8.37 -13.69 1.06
CA ASP A 477 9.09 -14.52 2.01
C ASP A 477 10.32 -15.16 1.35
N ILE A 478 11.04 -16.01 2.10
CA ILE A 478 12.00 -16.97 1.52
C ILE A 478 11.56 -18.41 1.78
N ALA A 479 11.51 -19.22 0.73
CA ALA A 479 11.46 -20.67 0.83
C ALA A 479 12.87 -21.24 0.58
N ALA A 480 13.31 -22.20 1.39
CA ALA A 480 14.61 -22.84 1.23
C ALA A 480 14.49 -24.37 1.24
N TRP A 481 14.85 -24.99 0.11
CA TRP A 481 15.14 -26.41 0.09
C TRP A 481 16.49 -26.67 0.75
N TYR A 482 16.49 -27.45 1.83
CA TYR A 482 17.69 -27.84 2.55
C TYR A 482 17.95 -29.34 2.48
N ARG A 483 19.16 -29.70 2.05
CA ARG A 483 19.59 -31.09 1.94
C ARG A 483 20.11 -31.64 3.27
N TYR A 484 19.45 -32.66 3.83
CA TYR A 484 19.99 -33.44 4.95
C TYR A 484 20.41 -34.83 4.49
N THR A 485 21.17 -35.53 5.35
CA THR A 485 21.60 -36.90 5.12
C THR A 485 20.44 -37.90 5.15
N GLU A 486 19.37 -37.61 5.88
CA GLU A 486 18.22 -38.51 6.10
C GLU A 486 17.00 -38.18 5.24
N GLY A 487 17.09 -37.11 4.43
CA GLY A 487 15.97 -36.59 3.64
C GLY A 487 16.02 -35.08 3.52
N ASN A 488 15.41 -34.54 2.48
CA ASN A 488 15.41 -33.13 2.19
C ASN A 488 14.17 -32.45 2.80
N LYS A 489 14.29 -31.17 3.15
CA LYS A 489 13.16 -30.39 3.70
C LYS A 489 13.02 -29.08 2.96
N LEU A 490 11.78 -28.64 2.80
CA LEU A 490 11.43 -27.29 2.38
C LEU A 490 11.11 -26.48 3.64
N TRP A 491 11.84 -25.40 3.83
CA TRP A 491 11.65 -24.45 4.93
C TRP A 491 11.05 -23.14 4.41
N THR A 492 10.25 -22.46 5.22
CA THR A 492 9.78 -21.10 4.94
C THR A 492 10.31 -20.15 6.01
N PHE A 493 10.75 -18.97 5.57
CA PHE A 493 11.31 -17.87 6.34
C PHE A 493 10.37 -16.67 6.16
N PRO A 494 9.40 -16.47 7.07
CA PRO A 494 8.45 -15.39 6.94
C PRO A 494 9.14 -14.02 7.10
N ALA A 495 8.84 -13.09 6.20
CA ALA A 495 9.41 -11.75 6.22
C ALA A 495 8.74 -10.84 7.25
N ASP A 496 9.51 -9.93 7.85
CA ASP A 496 9.00 -8.90 8.75
C ASP A 496 8.88 -7.53 8.06
N ALA A 497 8.20 -6.59 8.71
CA ALA A 497 7.96 -5.26 8.15
C ALA A 497 9.22 -4.37 7.99
N GLN A 498 10.41 -4.88 8.33
CA GLN A 498 11.69 -4.21 8.07
C GLN A 498 12.43 -4.83 6.87
N GLY A 499 11.91 -5.91 6.28
CA GLY A 499 12.59 -6.75 5.29
C GLY A 499 13.53 -7.80 5.92
N GLY A 500 13.42 -8.00 7.24
CA GLY A 500 14.08 -9.10 7.95
C GLY A 500 13.33 -10.42 7.81
N PHE A 501 13.90 -11.51 8.32
CA PHE A 501 13.23 -12.82 8.31
C PHE A 501 13.14 -13.41 9.71
N THR A 502 11.94 -13.87 10.05
CA THR A 502 11.67 -14.54 11.33
C THR A 502 12.25 -15.97 11.36
N ALA A 503 12.10 -16.66 12.50
CA ALA A 503 12.62 -18.01 12.65
C ALA A 503 11.95 -18.97 11.63
N PRO A 504 12.74 -19.70 10.81
CA PRO A 504 12.17 -20.53 9.76
C PRO A 504 11.48 -21.78 10.34
N SER A 505 10.45 -22.25 9.65
CA SER A 505 9.73 -23.49 9.96
C SER A 505 9.79 -24.49 8.81
N VAL A 506 9.73 -25.79 9.11
CA VAL A 506 9.62 -26.84 8.09
C VAL A 506 8.22 -26.83 7.51
N SER A 507 8.12 -26.54 6.23
CA SER A 507 6.86 -26.49 5.48
C SER A 507 6.54 -27.83 4.85
N TRP A 508 7.57 -28.57 4.39
CA TRP A 508 7.40 -29.89 3.82
C TRP A 508 8.68 -30.73 3.92
N SER A 509 8.57 -32.07 3.81
CA SER A 509 9.73 -32.97 3.90
C SER A 509 9.57 -34.21 3.03
N THR A 510 10.70 -34.75 2.57
CA THR A 510 10.76 -35.95 1.74
C THR A 510 12.06 -36.71 1.90
N SER A 511 12.00 -38.03 1.68
CA SER A 511 13.16 -38.91 1.57
C SER A 511 13.43 -39.38 0.14
N SER A 512 12.55 -39.06 -0.82
CA SER A 512 12.57 -39.64 -2.18
C SER A 512 12.93 -38.66 -3.29
N TRP A 513 12.87 -37.35 -3.04
CA TRP A 513 13.23 -36.34 -4.04
C TRP A 513 14.65 -35.85 -3.86
N ASP A 514 15.38 -35.81 -4.98
CA ASP A 514 16.68 -35.18 -5.06
C ASP A 514 16.54 -33.79 -5.69
N VAL A 515 16.81 -32.75 -4.91
CA VAL A 515 16.77 -31.33 -5.34
C VAL A 515 17.66 -31.08 -6.55
N THR A 516 18.71 -31.87 -6.77
CA THR A 516 19.57 -31.72 -7.95
C THR A 516 18.90 -32.09 -9.27
N ASN A 517 17.74 -32.76 -9.22
CA ASN A 517 16.90 -33.07 -10.38
C ASN A 517 15.71 -32.10 -10.54
N CYS A 518 15.68 -31.02 -9.77
CA CYS A 518 14.63 -30.02 -9.81
C CYS A 518 15.08 -28.77 -10.58
N LYS A 519 14.13 -28.14 -11.27
CA LYS A 519 14.13 -26.72 -11.62
C LYS A 519 12.89 -26.10 -11.01
N PHE A 520 12.98 -24.85 -10.56
CA PHE A 520 11.94 -24.21 -9.77
C PHE A 520 11.38 -22.97 -10.46
N ALA A 521 10.12 -22.64 -10.16
CA ALA A 521 9.51 -21.36 -10.50
C ALA A 521 8.49 -21.00 -9.41
N VAL A 522 8.31 -19.69 -9.14
CA VAL A 522 7.46 -19.18 -8.06
C VAL A 522 6.51 -18.12 -8.60
N GLY A 523 5.22 -18.35 -8.41
CA GLY A 523 4.10 -17.50 -8.81
C GLY A 523 2.79 -18.00 -8.18
N ASP A 524 1.77 -17.15 -8.12
CA ASP A 524 0.40 -17.45 -7.70
C ASP A 524 -0.33 -18.21 -8.81
N PHE A 525 -0.22 -19.55 -8.80
CA PHE A 525 -0.74 -20.39 -9.87
C PHE A 525 -2.23 -20.71 -9.70
N ASP A 526 -2.80 -20.51 -8.51
CA ASP A 526 -4.22 -20.76 -8.20
C ASP A 526 -5.08 -19.49 -8.00
N ALA A 527 -4.47 -18.31 -8.05
CA ALA A 527 -5.07 -16.98 -7.82
C ALA A 527 -5.61 -16.75 -6.41
N ASP A 528 -5.08 -17.44 -5.40
CA ASP A 528 -5.48 -17.25 -4.00
C ASP A 528 -4.79 -16.04 -3.33
N GLY A 529 -3.80 -15.44 -4.01
CA GLY A 529 -3.02 -14.31 -3.54
C GLY A 529 -1.75 -14.66 -2.77
N ARG A 530 -1.41 -15.94 -2.67
CA ARG A 530 -0.10 -16.43 -2.23
C ARG A 530 0.69 -16.87 -3.46
N ASP A 531 1.99 -16.63 -3.44
CA ASP A 531 2.88 -17.27 -4.40
C ASP A 531 2.99 -18.78 -4.06
N ASP A 532 2.95 -19.63 -5.07
CA ASP A 532 3.16 -21.08 -4.99
C ASP A 532 4.57 -21.48 -5.47
N LEU A 533 4.89 -22.78 -5.41
CA LEU A 533 6.13 -23.32 -5.98
C LEU A 533 5.86 -24.40 -7.02
N ALA A 534 6.28 -24.17 -8.27
CA ALA A 534 6.28 -25.16 -9.33
C ALA A 534 7.66 -25.81 -9.44
N VAL A 535 7.68 -27.14 -9.56
CA VAL A 535 8.90 -27.93 -9.66
C VAL A 535 8.87 -28.81 -10.91
N LEU A 536 9.77 -28.53 -11.86
CA LEU A 536 10.06 -29.44 -12.96
C LEU A 536 11.07 -30.50 -12.49
N TYR A 537 10.59 -31.72 -12.25
CA TYR A 537 11.35 -32.84 -11.73
C TYR A 537 11.69 -33.85 -12.83
N ARG A 538 12.97 -34.24 -12.92
CA ARG A 538 13.44 -35.30 -13.82
C ARG A 538 13.56 -36.65 -13.12
N TYR A 539 13.01 -37.68 -13.75
CA TYR A 539 13.09 -39.06 -13.30
C TYR A 539 14.20 -39.85 -14.00
N SER A 540 14.59 -40.97 -13.39
CA SER A 540 15.66 -41.84 -13.89
C SER A 540 15.30 -42.58 -15.18
N ASP A 541 14.00 -42.75 -15.46
CA ASP A 541 13.49 -43.31 -16.71
C ASP A 541 13.46 -42.30 -17.88
N GLY A 542 13.88 -41.05 -17.62
CA GLY A 542 13.92 -39.96 -18.60
C GLY A 542 12.61 -39.17 -18.70
N SER A 543 11.56 -39.56 -17.97
CA SER A 543 10.35 -38.75 -17.88
C SER A 543 10.60 -37.47 -17.06
N VAL A 544 9.83 -36.44 -17.37
CA VAL A 544 9.79 -35.18 -16.61
C VAL A 544 8.37 -34.92 -16.15
N LYS A 545 8.22 -34.32 -14.97
CA LYS A 545 6.93 -33.88 -14.45
C LYS A 545 7.00 -32.48 -13.89
N ILE A 546 5.90 -31.74 -14.00
CA ILE A 546 5.68 -30.53 -13.22
C ILE A 546 4.84 -30.91 -12.01
N TRP A 547 5.32 -30.53 -10.84
CA TRP A 547 4.60 -30.62 -9.58
C TRP A 547 4.35 -29.22 -9.06
N SER A 548 3.11 -28.93 -8.69
CA SER A 548 2.74 -27.68 -8.02
C SER A 548 2.70 -27.92 -6.52
N PHE A 549 3.27 -27.01 -5.74
CA PHE A 549 3.20 -26.98 -4.30
C PHE A 549 2.37 -25.75 -3.93
N PRO A 550 1.05 -25.90 -3.75
CA PRO A 550 0.21 -24.78 -3.35
C PRO A 550 0.63 -24.28 -1.97
N ALA A 551 0.72 -22.97 -1.83
CA ALA A 551 0.95 -22.33 -0.56
C ALA A 551 -0.25 -22.53 0.37
N SER A 552 0.02 -22.69 1.65
CA SER A 552 -1.03 -22.89 2.64
C SER A 552 -1.44 -21.56 3.25
N ALA A 553 -2.74 -21.35 3.38
CA ALA A 553 -3.32 -20.25 4.15
C ALA A 553 -2.89 -20.21 5.65
N ALA A 554 -2.22 -21.25 6.17
CA ALA A 554 -1.62 -21.27 7.51
C ALA A 554 -0.11 -20.96 7.51
N GLY A 555 0.45 -20.60 6.35
CA GLY A 555 1.89 -20.49 6.09
C GLY A 555 2.52 -21.81 5.64
N GLY A 556 3.52 -21.74 4.75
CA GLY A 556 4.21 -22.90 4.20
C GLY A 556 3.51 -23.52 2.99
N PHE A 557 3.76 -24.80 2.71
CA PHE A 557 3.30 -25.47 1.48
C PHE A 557 2.49 -26.74 1.77
N GLY A 558 1.47 -26.98 0.95
CA GLY A 558 0.68 -28.20 0.95
C GLY A 558 1.44 -29.42 0.39
N ASN A 559 0.72 -30.54 0.24
CA ASN A 559 1.25 -31.68 -0.49
C ASN A 559 1.36 -31.35 -1.98
N PRO A 560 2.43 -31.77 -2.66
CA PRO A 560 2.58 -31.49 -4.08
C PRO A 560 1.51 -32.20 -4.92
N VAL A 561 0.98 -31.49 -5.90
CA VAL A 561 0.00 -31.97 -6.88
C VAL A 561 0.72 -32.22 -8.20
N GLU A 562 0.51 -33.40 -8.79
CA GLU A 562 1.06 -33.69 -10.13
C GLU A 562 0.28 -32.86 -11.14
N SER A 563 0.93 -31.88 -11.75
CA SER A 563 0.29 -31.00 -12.72
C SER A 563 0.42 -31.52 -14.15
N TRP A 564 1.61 -31.98 -14.53
CA TRP A 564 1.88 -32.36 -15.91
C TRP A 564 2.99 -33.41 -15.99
N THR A 565 2.95 -34.26 -17.02
CA THR A 565 3.94 -35.31 -17.25
C THR A 565 4.27 -35.46 -18.73
N SER A 566 5.53 -35.76 -19.02
CA SER A 566 5.97 -36.14 -20.37
C SER A 566 7.09 -37.15 -20.35
N THR A 567 6.99 -38.12 -21.25
CA THR A 567 8.01 -39.14 -21.51
C THR A 567 8.90 -38.78 -22.69
N SER A 568 8.66 -37.64 -23.35
CA SER A 568 9.36 -37.22 -24.56
C SER A 568 9.61 -35.71 -24.63
N TRP A 569 9.63 -35.01 -23.49
CA TRP A 569 9.90 -33.56 -23.44
C TRP A 569 11.26 -33.20 -24.05
N GLY A 570 12.22 -34.12 -23.91
CA GLY A 570 13.56 -33.99 -24.46
C GLY A 570 14.59 -33.86 -23.35
N ASP A 571 15.63 -33.06 -23.58
CA ASP A 571 16.79 -32.97 -22.68
C ASP A 571 16.57 -31.91 -21.60
N TRP A 572 16.55 -32.39 -20.35
CA TRP A 572 16.44 -31.57 -19.15
C TRP A 572 17.50 -30.46 -19.07
N ALA A 573 18.72 -30.71 -19.54
CA ALA A 573 19.81 -29.73 -19.48
C ALA A 573 19.60 -28.54 -20.44
N ARG A 574 18.67 -28.66 -21.39
CA ARG A 574 18.33 -27.68 -22.41
C ARG A 574 17.05 -26.89 -22.12
N THR A 575 16.45 -27.09 -20.95
CA THR A 575 15.18 -26.47 -20.55
C THR A 575 15.42 -25.45 -19.44
N ASP A 576 14.93 -24.22 -19.56
CA ASP A 576 14.73 -23.32 -18.42
C ASP A 576 13.29 -23.34 -17.94
N PHE A 577 13.05 -22.78 -16.76
CA PHE A 577 11.77 -22.83 -16.08
C PHE A 577 11.56 -21.50 -15.36
N HIS A 578 10.54 -20.73 -15.75
CA HIS A 578 10.24 -19.40 -15.23
C HIS A 578 8.74 -19.29 -14.98
N ALA A 579 8.33 -18.48 -14.01
CA ALA A 579 6.92 -18.16 -13.76
C ALA A 579 6.61 -16.71 -14.16
N GLY A 580 5.37 -16.47 -14.54
CA GLY A 580 4.80 -15.15 -14.79
C GLY A 580 3.43 -15.23 -15.44
N ASP A 581 2.62 -14.19 -15.36
CA ASP A 581 1.32 -14.11 -16.03
C ASP A 581 1.51 -13.79 -17.52
N PHE A 582 1.79 -14.81 -18.34
CA PHE A 582 2.07 -14.63 -19.77
C PHE A 582 0.78 -14.45 -20.59
N ASP A 583 -0.37 -14.91 -20.10
CA ASP A 583 -1.65 -14.82 -20.82
C ASP A 583 -2.62 -13.74 -20.32
N GLY A 584 -2.23 -13.00 -19.28
CA GLY A 584 -2.88 -11.81 -18.74
C GLY A 584 -4.22 -12.10 -18.07
N ASP A 585 -4.41 -13.30 -17.53
CA ASP A 585 -5.63 -13.71 -16.84
C ASP A 585 -5.60 -13.47 -15.32
N GLY A 586 -4.45 -13.02 -14.79
CA GLY A 586 -4.19 -12.74 -13.39
C GLY A 586 -3.75 -13.95 -12.57
N ARG A 587 -3.58 -15.13 -13.17
CA ARG A 587 -2.82 -16.25 -12.61
C ARG A 587 -1.45 -16.27 -13.22
N ASP A 588 -0.48 -16.73 -12.44
CA ASP A 588 0.82 -17.02 -13.02
C ASP A 588 0.78 -18.29 -13.86
N ASP A 589 1.53 -18.24 -14.94
CA ASP A 589 1.83 -19.36 -15.81
C ASP A 589 3.26 -19.83 -15.58
N VAL A 590 3.66 -20.86 -16.32
CA VAL A 590 5.06 -21.27 -16.44
C VAL A 590 5.54 -21.17 -17.88
N ALA A 591 6.68 -20.51 -18.10
CA ALA A 591 7.38 -20.49 -19.37
C ALA A 591 8.68 -21.31 -19.31
N THR A 592 9.00 -21.97 -20.42
CA THR A 592 10.27 -22.66 -20.62
C THR A 592 10.99 -22.12 -21.84
N TRP A 593 12.29 -21.87 -21.71
CA TRP A 593 13.18 -21.76 -22.88
C TRP A 593 13.74 -23.13 -23.18
N TYR A 594 13.60 -23.61 -24.42
CA TYR A 594 14.08 -24.91 -24.84
C TYR A 594 15.07 -24.80 -26.01
N ASP A 595 16.32 -25.21 -25.78
CA ASP A 595 17.41 -25.25 -26.78
C ASP A 595 17.42 -26.63 -27.46
N TYR A 596 16.98 -26.72 -28.71
CA TYR A 596 16.93 -27.96 -29.48
C TYR A 596 18.32 -28.42 -29.97
N ALA A 597 18.48 -29.74 -30.15
CA ALA A 597 19.76 -30.32 -30.56
C ALA A 597 20.24 -29.83 -31.94
N ASP A 598 19.34 -29.34 -32.78
CA ASP A 598 19.67 -28.72 -34.08
C ASP A 598 20.08 -27.25 -33.96
N GLY A 599 20.11 -26.69 -32.75
CA GLY A 599 20.48 -25.32 -32.42
C GLY A 599 19.34 -24.32 -32.55
N SER A 600 18.11 -24.75 -32.86
CA SER A 600 16.91 -23.91 -32.78
C SER A 600 16.45 -23.74 -31.33
N ASP A 601 15.69 -22.68 -31.05
CA ASP A 601 15.18 -22.40 -29.70
C ASP A 601 13.65 -22.22 -29.75
N ALA A 602 12.97 -22.54 -28.65
CA ALA A 602 11.56 -22.17 -28.49
C ALA A 602 11.23 -21.74 -27.06
N ILE A 603 10.20 -20.91 -26.94
CA ILE A 603 9.53 -20.63 -25.68
C ILE A 603 8.23 -21.42 -25.67
N HIS A 604 8.03 -22.28 -24.67
CA HIS A 604 6.74 -22.94 -24.43
C HIS A 604 6.11 -22.40 -23.15
N VAL A 605 4.81 -22.10 -23.19
CA VAL A 605 4.03 -21.62 -22.05
C VAL A 605 3.04 -22.70 -21.62
N PHE A 606 3.02 -22.98 -20.33
CA PHE A 606 2.08 -23.82 -19.62
C PHE A 606 1.14 -22.87 -18.86
N ALA A 607 -0.04 -22.64 -19.43
CA ALA A 607 -1.00 -21.72 -18.83
C ALA A 607 -1.54 -22.29 -17.51
N GLY A 608 -1.77 -21.43 -16.51
CA GLY A 608 -2.47 -21.79 -15.28
C GLY A 608 -3.81 -22.44 -15.60
N ALA A 609 -4.12 -23.57 -14.96
CA ALA A 609 -5.44 -24.15 -15.07
C ALA A 609 -6.42 -23.32 -14.25
N SER A 610 -7.67 -23.22 -14.72
CA SER A 610 -8.74 -22.54 -13.97
C SER A 610 -9.20 -23.34 -12.73
N THR A 611 -8.43 -24.32 -12.28
CA THR A 611 -8.66 -25.10 -11.07
C THR A 611 -7.93 -24.45 -9.91
N GLU A 612 -8.55 -24.42 -8.73
CA GLU A 612 -7.99 -23.85 -7.50
C GLU A 612 -6.89 -24.75 -6.87
N ASP A 613 -6.17 -25.52 -7.68
CA ASP A 613 -5.12 -26.46 -7.24
C ASP A 613 -3.73 -26.14 -7.80
N GLY A 614 -3.60 -25.01 -8.52
CA GLY A 614 -2.34 -24.50 -9.05
C GLY A 614 -1.73 -25.37 -10.14
N THR A 615 -2.52 -26.21 -10.80
CA THR A 615 -2.04 -27.04 -11.91
C THR A 615 -2.02 -26.27 -13.24
N PHE A 616 -1.30 -26.78 -14.22
CA PHE A 616 -1.13 -26.17 -15.55
C PHE A 616 -1.77 -26.98 -16.68
N GLN A 617 -2.15 -26.28 -17.73
CA GLN A 617 -2.58 -26.85 -19.01
C GLN A 617 -1.41 -27.46 -19.79
N ALA A 618 -1.72 -28.18 -20.88
CA ALA A 618 -0.71 -28.67 -21.80
C ALA A 618 0.05 -27.48 -22.46
N PRO A 619 1.38 -27.62 -22.68
CA PRO A 619 2.18 -26.51 -23.17
C PRO A 619 1.83 -26.15 -24.62
N ARG A 620 1.89 -24.86 -24.91
CA ARG A 620 1.85 -24.32 -26.28
C ARG A 620 3.18 -23.64 -26.60
N THR A 621 3.61 -23.75 -27.85
CA THR A 621 4.75 -22.94 -28.33
C THR A 621 4.30 -21.50 -28.49
N ALA A 622 4.93 -20.59 -27.76
CA ALA A 622 4.62 -19.16 -27.75
C ALA A 622 5.59 -18.34 -28.61
N TRP A 623 6.78 -18.88 -28.90
CA TRP A 623 7.77 -18.30 -29.81
C TRP A 623 8.82 -19.34 -30.23
N ASN A 624 9.47 -19.12 -31.37
CA ASN A 624 10.55 -19.97 -31.85
C ASN A 624 11.61 -19.20 -32.65
N ALA A 625 12.84 -19.69 -32.65
CA ALA A 625 13.95 -19.19 -33.44
C ALA A 625 14.63 -20.28 -34.27
N VAL A 626 15.12 -19.88 -35.44
CA VAL A 626 15.96 -20.74 -36.29
C VAL A 626 17.34 -20.98 -35.66
N ALA A 627 18.01 -22.02 -36.13
CA ALA A 627 19.28 -22.46 -35.57
C ALA A 627 20.37 -21.38 -35.54
N GLY A 628 21.07 -21.26 -34.41
CA GLY A 628 22.22 -20.37 -34.23
C GLY A 628 21.87 -18.90 -33.99
N ARG A 629 20.59 -18.57 -33.80
CA ARG A 629 20.17 -17.21 -33.46
C ARG A 629 20.54 -16.83 -32.03
N PHE A 630 20.31 -17.75 -31.09
CA PHE A 630 20.70 -17.61 -29.70
C PHE A 630 21.55 -18.80 -29.28
N THR A 631 22.16 -18.70 -28.11
CA THR A 631 22.97 -19.77 -27.53
C THR A 631 22.71 -19.75 -26.05
N ARG A 632 22.07 -20.82 -25.55
CA ARG A 632 21.56 -20.86 -24.19
C ARG A 632 22.63 -20.60 -23.14
N SER A 633 23.83 -21.16 -23.27
CA SER A 633 24.94 -20.95 -22.32
C SER A 633 25.44 -19.51 -22.24
N SER A 634 25.04 -18.65 -23.19
CA SER A 634 25.34 -17.22 -23.22
C SER A 634 24.19 -16.36 -22.70
N MET A 635 23.15 -16.95 -22.13
CA MET A 635 21.96 -16.25 -21.64
C MET A 635 21.82 -16.34 -20.12
N LYS A 636 21.34 -15.25 -19.52
CA LYS A 636 20.82 -15.22 -18.14
C LYS A 636 19.40 -14.71 -18.22
N LEU A 637 18.43 -15.62 -18.20
CA LEU A 637 17.01 -15.33 -18.42
C LEU A 637 16.32 -14.97 -17.12
N LEU A 638 15.30 -14.14 -17.23
CA LEU A 638 14.41 -13.75 -16.15
C LEU A 638 13.04 -13.36 -16.73
N ALA A 639 12.02 -13.43 -15.88
CA ALA A 639 10.65 -13.06 -16.21
C ALA A 639 10.22 -11.82 -15.41
N GLY A 640 9.27 -11.08 -15.97
CA GLY A 640 8.67 -9.89 -15.37
C GLY A 640 8.00 -9.00 -16.43
N ASP A 641 6.98 -8.23 -16.06
CA ASP A 641 6.28 -7.22 -16.88
C ASP A 641 7.19 -6.01 -17.20
N PHE A 642 8.06 -6.12 -18.22
CA PHE A 642 9.06 -5.09 -18.53
C PHE A 642 8.44 -3.89 -19.23
N ASP A 643 7.39 -4.05 -20.03
CA ASP A 643 6.76 -2.92 -20.74
C ASP A 643 5.59 -2.29 -19.96
N GLY A 644 5.09 -2.98 -18.95
CA GLY A 644 4.06 -2.51 -18.08
C GLY A 644 2.65 -2.79 -18.62
N ASP A 645 2.44 -3.72 -19.53
CA ASP A 645 1.11 -4.02 -20.05
C ASP A 645 0.28 -4.94 -19.15
N GLY A 646 0.88 -5.46 -18.07
CA GLY A 646 0.27 -6.37 -17.11
C GLY A 646 0.43 -7.84 -17.48
N ARG A 647 1.17 -8.17 -18.54
CA ARG A 647 1.64 -9.52 -18.85
C ARG A 647 3.11 -9.60 -18.53
N ASP A 648 3.54 -10.70 -17.93
CA ASP A 648 4.96 -10.91 -17.71
C ASP A 648 5.66 -11.24 -19.03
N ASP A 649 6.86 -10.69 -19.19
CA ASP A 649 7.71 -10.86 -20.36
C ASP A 649 8.91 -11.76 -20.02
N LEU A 650 9.81 -11.95 -21.00
CA LEU A 650 11.13 -12.50 -20.76
C LEU A 650 12.23 -11.51 -21.13
N ALA A 651 13.26 -11.41 -20.31
CA ALA A 651 14.46 -10.66 -20.66
C ALA A 651 15.73 -11.47 -20.40
N THR A 652 16.82 -11.11 -21.10
CA THR A 652 18.11 -11.74 -20.89
C THR A 652 19.30 -10.79 -20.97
N VAL A 653 20.31 -11.06 -20.14
CA VAL A 653 21.68 -10.62 -20.39
C VAL A 653 22.32 -11.63 -21.33
N TYR A 654 22.62 -11.23 -22.57
CA TYR A 654 23.27 -12.09 -23.57
C TYR A 654 24.76 -11.78 -23.68
N GLY A 655 25.63 -12.75 -23.44
CA GLY A 655 27.08 -12.61 -23.58
C GLY A 655 27.59 -12.96 -24.98
N TYR A 656 28.54 -12.18 -25.49
CA TYR A 656 29.22 -12.46 -26.76
C TYR A 656 30.67 -12.91 -26.55
N ALA A 657 31.23 -13.59 -27.56
CA ALA A 657 32.61 -14.07 -27.54
C ALA A 657 33.66 -12.96 -27.42
N ASP A 658 33.32 -11.73 -27.82
CA ASP A 658 34.17 -10.53 -27.65
C ASP A 658 34.08 -9.92 -26.23
N SER A 659 33.44 -10.63 -25.29
CA SER A 659 33.25 -10.23 -23.90
C SER A 659 32.39 -8.98 -23.69
N THR A 660 31.58 -8.60 -24.68
CA THR A 660 30.45 -7.67 -24.54
C THR A 660 29.20 -8.41 -24.05
N VAL A 661 28.23 -7.66 -23.51
CA VAL A 661 26.86 -8.15 -23.29
C VAL A 661 25.85 -7.27 -24.00
N LYS A 662 24.69 -7.82 -24.30
CA LYS A 662 23.53 -7.10 -24.81
C LYS A 662 22.26 -7.58 -24.12
N MET A 663 21.38 -6.64 -23.80
CA MET A 663 20.07 -6.92 -23.26
C MET A 663 19.08 -7.21 -24.39
N PHE A 664 18.30 -8.26 -24.23
CA PHE A 664 17.14 -8.52 -25.06
C PHE A 664 15.89 -8.71 -24.21
N THR A 665 14.77 -8.20 -24.67
CA THR A 665 13.45 -8.41 -24.08
C THR A 665 12.50 -8.98 -25.14
N TRP A 666 11.73 -9.98 -24.77
CA TRP A 666 10.62 -10.53 -25.54
C TRP A 666 9.35 -10.14 -24.81
N THR A 667 8.69 -9.09 -25.27
CA THR A 667 7.39 -8.66 -24.73
C THR A 667 6.28 -9.60 -25.19
N VAL A 668 5.27 -9.85 -24.36
CA VAL A 668 4.13 -10.70 -24.74
C VAL A 668 3.05 -9.91 -25.50
N LYS A 669 2.31 -10.60 -26.37
CA LYS A 669 1.16 -10.04 -27.08
C LYS A 669 -0.14 -10.42 -26.36
N PRO A 670 -1.26 -9.72 -26.63
CA PRO A 670 -2.57 -10.09 -26.11
C PRO A 670 -3.06 -11.51 -26.43
N ASP A 671 -2.48 -12.18 -27.43
CA ASP A 671 -2.79 -13.58 -27.77
C ASP A 671 -1.91 -14.60 -27.03
N GLY A 672 -1.06 -14.13 -26.10
CA GLY A 672 -0.12 -14.92 -25.31
C GLY A 672 1.13 -15.38 -26.07
N THR A 673 1.36 -14.94 -27.32
CA THR A 673 2.61 -15.20 -28.05
C THR A 673 3.62 -14.08 -27.81
N PHE A 674 4.92 -14.36 -27.92
CA PHE A 674 5.95 -13.33 -27.73
C PHE A 674 6.22 -12.55 -29.02
N ASN A 675 6.58 -11.28 -28.87
CA ASN A 675 7.17 -10.47 -29.94
C ASN A 675 8.60 -10.94 -30.28
N GLU A 676 9.12 -10.44 -31.40
CA GLU A 676 10.55 -10.59 -31.71
C GLU A 676 11.39 -9.81 -30.68
N PRO A 677 12.59 -10.30 -30.30
CA PRO A 677 13.36 -9.70 -29.24
C PRO A 677 13.78 -8.27 -29.58
N ALA A 678 13.40 -7.34 -28.70
CA ALA A 678 13.84 -5.97 -28.72
C ALA A 678 15.22 -5.86 -28.07
N ALA A 679 16.12 -5.10 -28.70
CA ALA A 679 17.47 -4.88 -28.22
C ALA A 679 17.52 -3.67 -27.28
N GLY A 680 17.90 -3.89 -26.02
CA GLY A 680 18.16 -2.83 -25.07
C GLY A 680 19.64 -2.41 -25.05
N TRP A 681 20.13 -2.07 -23.86
CA TRP A 681 21.51 -1.67 -23.62
C TRP A 681 22.54 -2.75 -24.02
N HIS A 682 23.74 -2.30 -24.38
CA HIS A 682 24.90 -3.16 -24.61
C HIS A 682 26.15 -2.61 -23.90
N SER A 683 27.02 -3.50 -23.42
CA SER A 683 28.25 -3.10 -22.74
C SER A 683 29.41 -2.90 -23.72
N PRO A 684 30.42 -2.09 -23.33
CA PRO A 684 31.76 -2.22 -23.89
C PRO A 684 32.35 -3.60 -23.57
N ALA A 685 33.39 -4.00 -24.32
CA ALA A 685 34.14 -5.23 -24.06
C ALA A 685 34.82 -5.16 -22.68
N GLY A 686 34.63 -6.17 -21.83
CA GLY A 686 35.18 -6.12 -20.47
C GLY A 686 34.96 -7.34 -19.56
N GLY A 687 34.43 -8.45 -20.11
CA GLY A 687 34.16 -9.65 -19.32
C GLY A 687 32.89 -9.54 -18.46
N TRP A 688 31.95 -8.69 -18.88
CA TRP A 688 30.70 -8.42 -18.15
C TRP A 688 29.94 -9.71 -17.85
N PHE A 689 29.74 -10.54 -18.87
CA PHE A 689 28.93 -11.75 -18.73
C PHE A 689 29.42 -12.69 -17.62
N THR A 690 30.72 -12.89 -17.46
CA THR A 690 31.25 -13.80 -16.42
C THR A 690 31.25 -13.21 -15.02
N ARG A 691 31.18 -11.88 -14.89
CA ARG A 691 31.25 -11.14 -13.62
C ARG A 691 29.90 -10.71 -13.07
N THR A 692 28.89 -10.69 -13.93
CA THR A 692 27.52 -10.40 -13.55
C THR A 692 26.85 -11.63 -12.93
N GLN A 693 26.18 -11.51 -11.80
CA GLN A 693 25.17 -12.47 -11.35
C GLN A 693 23.84 -11.74 -11.31
N VAL A 694 22.90 -12.14 -12.15
CA VAL A 694 21.60 -11.49 -12.26
C VAL A 694 20.72 -11.92 -11.09
N PHE A 695 19.95 -11.00 -10.55
CA PHE A 695 18.97 -11.31 -9.51
C PHE A 695 17.69 -11.82 -10.15
N GLY A 696 17.12 -12.83 -9.52
CA GLY A 696 15.79 -13.34 -9.81
C GLY A 696 15.31 -14.17 -8.64
N ARG A 697 14.02 -14.52 -8.64
CA ARG A 697 13.50 -15.62 -7.83
C ARG A 697 14.26 -16.88 -8.29
N TYR A 698 15.25 -17.31 -7.50
CA TYR A 698 16.31 -18.23 -7.94
C TYR A 698 15.74 -19.53 -8.54
N ASN A 699 16.23 -19.91 -9.74
CA ASN A 699 15.82 -21.07 -10.54
C ASN A 699 16.77 -22.27 -10.43
#